data_AF-A0A956HKN5-F1
#
_entry.id   AF-A0A956HKN5-F1
#
_cell.length_a   1.000
_cell.length_b   1.000
_cell.length_c   1.000
_cell.angle_alpha   90.00
_cell.angle_beta   90.00
_cell.angle_gamma   90.00
#
_symmetry.space_group_name_H-M   'P 1'
#
loop_
_entity.id
_entity.type
_entity.pdbx_description
1 polymer ?
#
loop_
_entity_poly.entity_id
_entity_poly.type
_entity_poly.pdbx_seq_one_letter_code
_entity_poly.pdbx_strand_id
1 'polypeptide(L)'
;MSSNKPQLHWKRLGAYGALLAGLGLAFTGSVDSPATAADMDCPEEALCTFRKPVLNLIVDYSTSMNEVFDPQNNQTRWQTAVDTLQAAISADNGFLSKNMYLGLMRFGHDPNPGQPGTPIPNDSSGIVDGQAVDVLWWDDDDPEKRYLDCNGDAIIAALEATPAPLDGNLQGIGTWTNGALLRSRDLMIQSMTDHPTDAPDMDNRWYGQLLVTDGRWTNPNGVGNDAQHDPELTAGDMYTNGVGPFNPQTPVQTYVVYIGPGGDEGETEANEVAVAGGTNAAILAQDPQQLIQAIQAVVEQIKSELIVPNCIGGLPRVMIILDGSSSMLNINGGMDPAPKGMSGWDQARAALAGDASIFDIGLEDENMMPTGQVVEDLVHLGLIVFGHNAPMPGEQKVLVDYGPCMKDNFAWALAPEISHPGCAAPDYTPLLMNGQYEIPDCDLPWMGSPIAWAFESVVGGAPEPNDNPAGPGFDADTYTHMPKCDSPGMDNICSGSGTYTHLGLQLAKDNQVAYHQAALFDGQVNDQTQYLNILITDGQYNGYSTDAQVQAELTAMAQVGIKTYVIGFGDGVNTPQAEAQLNQMAAWGGTGMAFDANNQAQLQAALKSIIEGITFDPCCGFVDCSFNPEPTTGEPDPTVSGCQGDDDCPEGFMCAIEEGDFFGYCVPIAECDEDSDCAPGEVCDLDADPALCIVPPCLDDSDCARGEKCDVGVCVPPDCIDDDSCPGDLVCNDGQCGPGVCPDVPCPEGEECMDGVCVLPPGPCDDDSDCGVGEYCDETGMCVPDDGTTTAGTSSTESETDVDTVDPTDTTEPTTSSSGSETDTATDGDPTTVGETPTDGCGCAVEDDGGRGLPSLALLLGFAGLLRRRRP
;
A
#
# COMPACT_ATOMS: atom_id res chain seq x y z
N MET A 1 30.29 52.80 13.32
CA MET A 1 30.88 51.82 12.37
C MET A 1 31.48 50.71 13.20
N SER A 2 31.19 49.44 12.85
CA SER A 2 31.05 48.31 13.79
C SER A 2 30.02 48.59 14.89
N SER A 3 28.88 47.88 15.00
CA SER A 3 28.60 46.44 14.89
C SER A 3 29.06 45.68 16.14
N ASN A 4 28.11 45.51 17.07
CA ASN A 4 28.06 44.41 18.01
C ASN A 4 26.88 43.53 17.56
N LYS A 5 27.11 42.23 17.37
CA LYS A 5 26.01 41.25 17.32
C LYS A 5 25.48 41.02 18.75
N PRO A 6 24.18 40.72 18.96
CA PRO A 6 23.74 40.09 20.20
C PRO A 6 24.41 38.71 20.36
N GLN A 7 24.47 38.20 21.59
CA GLN A 7 24.97 36.86 21.90
C GLN A 7 23.79 35.90 21.98
N LEU A 8 23.88 34.72 21.34
CA LEU A 8 22.88 33.66 21.49
C LEU A 8 22.77 33.26 22.96
N HIS A 9 21.55 33.12 23.46
CA HIS A 9 21.28 32.85 24.88
C HIS A 9 21.18 31.35 25.16
N TRP A 10 22.27 30.63 24.87
CA TRP A 10 22.50 29.17 24.90
C TRP A 10 22.23 28.45 26.25
N LYS A 11 21.53 29.09 27.19
CA LYS A 11 21.19 28.59 28.52
C LYS A 11 19.73 28.16 28.70
N ARG A 12 18.83 28.42 27.73
CA ARG A 12 17.47 27.86 27.73
C ARG A 12 17.48 26.43 27.18
N LEU A 13 17.92 26.28 25.93
CA LEU A 13 18.22 24.98 25.30
C LEU A 13 19.12 24.07 26.16
N GLY A 14 20.03 24.62 26.96
CA GLY A 14 20.95 23.82 27.80
C GLY A 14 20.35 23.11 29.01
N ALA A 15 19.05 23.27 29.30
CA ALA A 15 18.34 22.53 30.33
C ALA A 15 17.46 21.42 29.71
N TYR A 16 16.51 21.79 28.86
CA TYR A 16 15.67 20.83 28.14
C TYR A 16 16.48 19.98 27.16
N GLY A 17 17.43 20.56 26.44
CA GLY A 17 18.39 19.83 25.61
C GLY A 17 19.42 19.00 26.40
N ALA A 18 19.36 18.95 27.74
CA ALA A 18 20.08 17.96 28.55
C ALA A 18 19.17 16.83 29.07
N LEU A 19 17.84 17.04 29.04
CA LEU A 19 16.82 16.01 29.24
C LEU A 19 16.59 15.26 27.90
N LEU A 20 16.37 16.01 26.83
CA LEU A 20 16.18 15.53 25.46
C LEU A 20 17.45 14.89 24.89
N ALA A 21 18.65 15.46 25.09
CA ALA A 21 19.90 14.76 24.75
C ALA A 21 20.34 13.74 25.82
N GLY A 22 19.56 13.58 26.91
CA GLY A 22 19.65 12.40 27.78
C GLY A 22 19.02 11.17 27.11
N LEU A 23 17.90 11.39 26.41
CA LEU A 23 17.20 10.39 25.60
C LEU A 23 17.79 10.25 24.18
N GLY A 24 18.43 11.29 23.65
CA GLY A 24 19.03 11.32 22.30
C GLY A 24 20.55 11.08 22.22
N LEU A 25 21.17 10.43 23.22
CA LEU A 25 22.61 10.08 23.20
C LEU A 25 22.94 8.64 23.62
N ALA A 26 21.93 7.80 23.87
CA ALA A 26 21.95 6.42 23.41
C ALA A 26 20.85 6.33 22.34
N PHE A 27 21.10 5.85 21.12
CA PHE A 27 22.26 5.11 20.64
C PHE A 27 23.02 5.86 19.54
N THR A 28 24.35 5.67 19.50
CA THR A 28 25.17 5.99 18.32
C THR A 28 25.68 4.69 17.70
N GLY A 29 24.74 3.83 17.32
CA GLY A 29 24.94 2.73 16.37
C GLY A 29 24.78 3.23 14.94
N SER A 30 25.31 2.50 13.97
CA SER A 30 25.14 2.80 12.54
C SER A 30 23.79 2.31 12.06
N VAL A 31 22.94 3.22 11.57
CA VAL A 31 21.80 2.87 10.72
C VAL A 31 22.30 2.61 9.29
N ASP A 32 22.00 1.43 8.76
CA ASP A 32 21.83 1.29 7.32
C ASP A 32 20.41 1.76 6.97
N SER A 33 20.25 2.43 5.83
CA SER A 33 19.05 3.21 5.50
C SER A 33 18.24 2.53 4.39
N PRO A 34 16.90 2.41 4.52
CA PRO A 34 16.09 1.85 3.46
C PRO A 34 16.08 2.77 2.22
N ALA A 35 16.16 2.13 1.05
CA ALA A 35 16.01 2.71 -0.30
C ALA A 35 17.00 3.83 -0.72
N THR A 36 18.03 3.42 -1.47
CA THR A 36 18.95 4.22 -2.32
C THR A 36 20.03 5.06 -1.64
N ALA A 37 21.23 4.98 -2.21
CA ALA A 37 22.41 5.75 -1.80
C ALA A 37 22.39 7.21 -2.32
N ALA A 38 21.45 8.02 -1.81
CA ALA A 38 21.45 9.46 -2.00
C ALA A 38 21.25 10.20 -0.67
N ASP A 39 22.17 11.12 -0.38
CA ASP A 39 22.14 12.03 0.78
C ASP A 39 21.07 13.12 0.54
N MET A 40 19.79 12.72 0.60
CA MET A 40 18.62 13.57 0.32
C MET A 40 17.89 13.94 1.62
N ASP A 41 18.28 15.09 2.19
CA ASP A 41 17.63 15.71 3.36
C ASP A 41 16.12 15.95 3.20
N CYS A 42 15.59 15.92 1.98
CA CYS A 42 14.15 16.00 1.69
C CYS A 42 13.76 15.03 0.55
N PRO A 43 12.76 14.14 0.73
CA PRO A 43 12.22 13.33 -0.36
C PRO A 43 11.32 14.20 -1.26
N GLU A 44 11.33 13.97 -2.58
CA GLU A 44 10.40 14.61 -3.53
C GLU A 44 9.12 13.75 -3.72
N GLU A 45 8.00 14.35 -4.14
CA GLU A 45 6.80 13.59 -4.52
C GLU A 45 7.01 12.76 -5.80
N ALA A 46 6.92 11.44 -5.67
CA ALA A 46 7.02 10.45 -6.74
C ALA A 46 5.79 9.52 -6.80
N LEU A 47 5.68 8.71 -7.86
CA LEU A 47 4.58 7.77 -8.09
C LEU A 47 4.40 6.71 -6.98
N CYS A 48 5.43 6.50 -6.16
CA CYS A 48 5.52 5.45 -5.15
C CYS A 48 5.59 6.03 -3.72
N THR A 49 5.31 7.32 -3.59
CA THR A 49 5.20 8.06 -2.31
C THR A 49 3.81 8.65 -2.22
N PHE A 50 3.25 8.77 -1.01
CA PHE A 50 2.00 9.51 -0.83
C PHE A 50 2.17 10.99 -1.22
N ARG A 51 1.08 11.61 -1.70
CA ARG A 51 0.97 13.08 -1.82
C ARG A 51 1.23 13.69 -0.45
N LYS A 52 2.30 14.49 -0.29
CA LYS A 52 2.63 15.09 1.01
C LYS A 52 1.42 15.84 1.58
N PRO A 53 0.89 15.46 2.74
CA PRO A 53 -0.22 16.15 3.38
C PRO A 53 0.14 17.59 3.72
N VAL A 54 -0.86 18.47 3.73
CA VAL A 54 -0.76 19.80 4.31
C VAL A 54 -1.23 19.75 5.76
N LEU A 55 -0.40 20.19 6.69
CA LEU A 55 -0.76 20.34 8.10
C LEU A 55 -0.56 21.79 8.55
N ASN A 56 -1.66 22.49 8.84
CA ASN A 56 -1.60 23.85 9.38
C ASN A 56 -1.55 23.84 10.92
N LEU A 57 -0.47 24.36 11.51
CA LEU A 57 -0.33 24.51 12.96
C LEU A 57 -0.99 25.82 13.41
N ILE A 58 -2.04 25.73 14.23
CA ILE A 58 -2.84 26.86 14.71
C ILE A 58 -2.62 27.02 16.22
N VAL A 59 -1.82 28.01 16.62
CA VAL A 59 -1.37 28.15 18.02
C VAL A 59 -2.02 29.36 18.69
N ASP A 60 -2.64 29.16 19.85
CA ASP A 60 -3.22 30.23 20.64
C ASP A 60 -2.15 31.20 21.19
N TYR A 61 -2.40 32.49 20.99
CA TYR A 61 -1.58 33.62 21.44
C TYR A 61 -2.38 34.54 22.40
N SER A 62 -3.40 33.98 23.07
CA SER A 62 -4.14 34.61 24.16
C SER A 62 -3.24 35.01 25.34
N THR A 63 -3.79 35.85 26.23
CA THR A 63 -3.10 36.19 27.49
C THR A 63 -3.27 35.17 28.60
N SER A 64 -4.16 34.18 28.47
CA SER A 64 -4.25 33.02 29.37
C SER A 64 -3.08 32.05 29.15
N MET A 65 -2.55 31.96 27.92
CA MET A 65 -1.33 31.21 27.62
C MET A 65 -0.05 31.73 28.34
N ASN A 66 -0.12 32.84 29.07
CA ASN A 66 0.92 33.31 29.98
C ASN A 66 0.84 32.74 31.42
N GLU A 67 -0.17 31.93 31.75
CA GLU A 67 -0.22 31.24 33.03
C GLU A 67 0.88 30.19 33.16
N VAL A 68 1.36 29.95 34.39
CA VAL A 68 2.45 29.01 34.68
C VAL A 68 1.96 27.59 34.51
N PHE A 69 2.57 26.86 33.59
CA PHE A 69 2.24 25.47 33.24
C PHE A 69 3.32 24.48 33.70
N ASP A 70 4.59 24.92 33.77
CA ASP A 70 5.65 24.22 34.48
C ASP A 70 6.05 25.00 35.75
N PRO A 71 5.55 24.61 36.94
CA PRO A 71 5.95 25.22 38.21
C PRO A 71 7.38 24.89 38.65
N GLN A 72 8.02 23.87 38.07
CA GLN A 72 9.38 23.43 38.43
C GLN A 72 10.43 24.31 37.74
N ASN A 73 10.26 24.55 36.44
CA ASN A 73 11.14 25.37 35.62
C ASN A 73 10.64 26.82 35.43
N ASN A 74 9.44 27.13 35.92
CA ASN A 74 8.77 28.44 35.78
C ASN A 74 8.55 28.80 34.29
N GLN A 75 7.99 27.88 33.50
CA GLN A 75 7.51 28.13 32.14
C GLN A 75 6.00 28.37 32.11
N THR A 76 5.53 29.06 31.07
CA THR A 76 4.11 29.30 30.81
C THR A 76 3.56 28.31 29.79
N ARG A 77 2.22 28.22 29.61
CA ARG A 77 1.61 27.42 28.53
C ARG A 77 2.26 27.75 27.18
N TRP A 78 2.35 29.04 26.82
CA TRP A 78 3.00 29.53 25.61
C TRP A 78 4.45 29.04 25.43
N GLN A 79 5.31 29.21 26.44
CA GLN A 79 6.71 28.79 26.33
C GLN A 79 6.81 27.27 26.17
N THR A 80 5.96 26.51 26.86
CA THR A 80 5.96 25.04 26.78
C THR A 80 5.44 24.55 25.42
N ALA A 81 4.37 25.16 24.89
CA ALA A 81 3.84 24.87 23.56
C ALA A 81 4.85 25.17 22.45
N VAL A 82 5.57 26.29 22.54
CA VAL A 82 6.69 26.62 21.63
C VAL A 82 7.80 25.57 21.73
N ASP A 83 8.28 25.27 22.94
CA ASP A 83 9.38 24.33 23.16
C ASP A 83 9.00 22.90 22.66
N THR A 84 7.75 22.47 22.85
CA THR A 84 7.24 21.16 22.39
C THR A 84 7.00 21.11 20.88
N LEU A 85 6.40 22.13 20.26
CA LEU A 85 6.19 22.15 18.80
C LEU A 85 7.54 22.10 18.06
N GLN A 86 8.55 22.81 18.55
CA GLN A 86 9.91 22.73 18.02
C GLN A 86 10.52 21.33 18.16
N ALA A 87 10.26 20.65 19.29
CA ALA A 87 10.69 19.27 19.49
C ALA A 87 9.99 18.29 18.54
N ALA A 88 8.67 18.38 18.37
CA ALA A 88 7.88 17.52 17.49
C ALA A 88 8.28 17.64 16.01
N ILE A 89 8.55 18.86 15.52
CA ILE A 89 9.05 19.10 14.15
C ILE A 89 10.45 18.49 13.95
N SER A 90 11.23 18.38 15.02
CA SER A 90 12.59 17.80 15.02
C SER A 90 12.63 16.29 15.34
N ALA A 91 11.52 15.70 15.76
CA ALA A 91 11.41 14.29 16.13
C ALA A 91 11.43 13.38 14.89
N ASP A 92 11.62 12.08 15.10
CA ASP A 92 11.52 11.04 14.07
C ASP A 92 12.38 11.35 12.81
N ASN A 93 13.63 11.76 13.04
CA ASN A 93 14.56 12.23 12.00
C ASN A 93 14.02 13.39 11.12
N GLY A 94 13.08 14.17 11.65
CA GLY A 94 12.40 15.29 10.99
C GLY A 94 11.14 14.90 10.22
N PHE A 95 10.41 13.84 10.63
CA PHE A 95 9.26 13.28 9.90
C PHE A 95 8.28 14.35 9.41
N LEU A 96 7.77 15.20 10.31
CA LEU A 96 6.80 16.25 9.95
C LEU A 96 7.33 17.21 8.89
N SER A 97 8.62 17.56 8.95
CA SER A 97 9.25 18.45 7.97
C SER A 97 9.49 17.76 6.63
N LYS A 98 9.91 16.49 6.65
CA LYS A 98 10.27 15.73 5.42
C LYS A 98 9.05 15.32 4.62
N ASN A 99 7.99 14.89 5.32
CA ASN A 99 6.86 14.19 4.73
C ASN A 99 5.58 15.03 4.62
N MET A 100 5.54 16.23 5.19
CA MET A 100 4.37 17.12 5.14
C MET A 100 4.77 18.53 4.69
N TYR A 101 3.83 19.30 4.17
CA TYR A 101 3.98 20.74 4.01
C TYR A 101 3.36 21.45 5.22
N LEU A 102 4.19 22.10 6.04
CA LEU A 102 3.76 22.66 7.31
C LEU A 102 3.32 24.12 7.18
N GLY A 103 2.15 24.45 7.73
CA GLY A 103 1.72 25.82 7.98
C GLY A 103 2.00 26.24 9.42
N LEU A 104 2.18 27.54 9.66
CA LEU A 104 2.11 28.12 11.01
C LEU A 104 1.30 29.40 11.00
N MET A 105 0.27 29.43 11.83
CA MET A 105 -0.47 30.63 12.19
C MET A 105 -0.72 30.72 13.69
N ARG A 106 -0.84 31.96 14.17
CA ARG A 106 -1.19 32.30 15.55
C ARG A 106 -2.46 33.13 15.58
N PHE A 107 -3.21 33.05 16.67
CA PHE A 107 -4.47 33.80 16.80
C PHE A 107 -4.64 34.42 18.19
N GLY A 108 -5.49 35.44 18.24
CA GLY A 108 -5.86 36.15 19.45
C GLY A 108 -7.28 36.68 19.30
N HIS A 109 -7.48 37.99 19.40
CA HIS A 109 -8.78 38.63 19.12
C HIS A 109 -8.58 39.86 18.21
N ASP A 110 -9.64 40.29 17.54
CA ASP A 110 -9.69 41.59 16.86
C ASP A 110 -10.28 42.66 17.81
N PRO A 111 -9.50 43.67 18.23
CA PRO A 111 -9.99 44.78 19.06
C PRO A 111 -11.14 45.60 18.42
N ASN A 112 -11.37 45.49 17.12
CA ASN A 112 -12.35 46.27 16.36
C ASN A 112 -12.85 45.54 15.09
N PRO A 113 -13.66 44.46 15.21
CA PRO A 113 -14.10 43.58 14.11
C PRO A 113 -14.86 44.23 12.94
N GLY A 114 -15.16 45.53 13.03
CA GLY A 114 -15.75 46.33 11.95
C GLY A 114 -14.74 47.16 11.15
N GLN A 115 -13.43 47.03 11.38
CA GLN A 115 -12.39 47.82 10.71
C GLN A 115 -11.13 46.97 10.42
N PRO A 116 -10.99 46.43 9.19
CA PRO A 116 -9.81 45.69 8.77
C PRO A 116 -8.51 46.50 8.87
N GLY A 117 -7.41 45.81 9.17
CA GLY A 117 -6.12 46.39 9.49
C GLY A 117 -5.97 46.85 10.95
N THR A 118 -6.71 46.26 11.89
CA THR A 118 -6.63 46.56 13.33
C THR A 118 -5.61 45.65 14.04
N PRO A 119 -4.47 46.19 14.52
CA PRO A 119 -3.55 45.45 15.39
C PRO A 119 -3.97 45.51 16.86
N ILE A 120 -3.55 44.52 17.64
CA ILE A 120 -3.78 44.47 19.10
C ILE A 120 -3.01 45.63 19.81
N PRO A 121 -3.67 46.48 20.62
CA PRO A 121 -3.03 47.61 21.27
C PRO A 121 -1.91 47.21 22.25
N ASN A 122 -0.70 47.69 21.97
CA ASN A 122 0.55 47.43 22.70
C ASN A 122 1.11 46.01 22.58
N ASP A 123 0.52 45.13 21.77
CA ASP A 123 1.20 43.89 21.36
C ASP A 123 2.31 44.19 20.32
N SER A 124 3.25 43.27 20.17
CA SER A 124 4.36 43.37 19.20
C SER A 124 4.53 42.14 18.30
N SER A 125 3.63 41.15 18.39
CA SER A 125 3.71 39.87 17.70
C SER A 125 3.24 39.89 16.25
N GLY A 126 2.64 41.01 15.81
CA GLY A 126 2.17 41.21 14.44
C GLY A 126 0.74 40.72 14.16
N ILE A 127 -0.04 40.32 15.17
CA ILE A 127 -1.45 39.96 14.99
C ILE A 127 -2.26 41.19 14.53
N VAL A 128 -3.03 40.99 13.45
CA VAL A 128 -3.92 41.97 12.82
C VAL A 128 -5.24 41.27 12.48
N ASP A 129 -6.37 41.93 12.75
CA ASP A 129 -7.73 41.40 12.52
C ASP A 129 -7.98 40.04 13.20
N GLY A 130 -7.22 39.77 14.28
CA GLY A 130 -7.33 38.57 15.12
C GLY A 130 -6.35 37.43 14.82
N GLN A 131 -5.62 37.45 13.71
CA GLN A 131 -4.65 36.39 13.35
C GLN A 131 -3.27 36.94 12.94
N ALA A 132 -2.27 36.06 12.92
CA ALA A 132 -1.01 36.21 12.20
C ALA A 132 -0.74 34.91 11.44
N VAL A 133 -0.33 35.01 10.18
CA VAL A 133 0.17 33.87 9.40
C VAL A 133 1.67 34.04 9.33
N ASP A 134 2.40 33.18 10.05
CA ASP A 134 3.85 33.33 10.24
C ASP A 134 4.63 32.53 9.20
N VAL A 135 4.11 31.38 8.77
CA VAL A 135 4.65 30.55 7.69
C VAL A 135 3.50 29.98 6.84
N LEU A 136 3.55 30.21 5.53
CA LEU A 136 2.71 29.50 4.56
C LEU A 136 3.38 28.17 4.20
N TRP A 137 2.58 27.17 3.85
CA TRP A 137 3.07 25.88 3.35
C TRP A 137 3.41 25.91 1.84
N TRP A 138 3.29 27.07 1.18
CA TRP A 138 3.64 27.31 -0.22
C TRP A 138 4.21 28.72 -0.45
N ASP A 139 4.97 28.92 -1.52
CA ASP A 139 5.53 30.22 -1.89
C ASP A 139 4.53 31.03 -2.73
N ASP A 140 3.85 31.99 -2.08
CA ASP A 140 2.90 32.90 -2.74
C ASP A 140 3.58 33.89 -3.70
N ASP A 141 4.89 34.15 -3.58
CA ASP A 141 5.70 34.99 -4.47
C ASP A 141 6.28 34.20 -5.67
N ASP A 142 6.29 32.86 -5.65
CA ASP A 142 6.73 32.02 -6.79
C ASP A 142 5.67 32.02 -7.91
N PRO A 143 6.03 32.33 -9.18
CA PRO A 143 5.12 32.25 -10.33
C PRO A 143 4.51 30.86 -10.61
N GLU A 144 5.10 29.79 -10.07
CA GLU A 144 4.62 28.41 -10.11
C GLU A 144 4.02 27.95 -8.77
N LYS A 145 3.89 28.84 -7.78
CA LYS A 145 3.21 28.68 -6.48
C LYS A 145 3.70 27.56 -5.55
N ARG A 146 4.79 26.88 -5.92
CA ARG A 146 5.37 25.68 -5.28
C ARG A 146 5.17 25.59 -3.77
N TYR A 147 4.75 24.42 -3.30
CA TYR A 147 4.81 24.02 -1.89
C TYR A 147 6.25 24.13 -1.32
N LEU A 148 6.36 24.36 -0.01
CA LEU A 148 7.64 24.51 0.68
C LEU A 148 8.10 23.18 1.30
N ASP A 149 8.86 22.41 0.52
CA ASP A 149 9.57 21.22 1.00
C ASP A 149 10.50 21.50 2.19
N CYS A 150 10.46 20.60 3.19
CA CYS A 150 11.33 20.64 4.37
C CYS A 150 11.35 21.97 5.13
N ASN A 151 10.19 22.62 5.23
CA ASN A 151 10.06 23.95 5.83
C ASN A 151 10.02 23.98 7.38
N GLY A 152 10.23 22.85 8.07
CA GLY A 152 10.22 22.79 9.54
C GLY A 152 11.19 23.77 10.21
N ASP A 153 12.36 24.01 9.61
CA ASP A 153 13.34 25.02 10.07
C ASP A 153 12.74 26.45 10.06
N ALA A 154 11.84 26.75 9.12
CA ALA A 154 11.15 28.03 9.06
C ALA A 154 10.06 28.15 10.14
N ILE A 155 9.33 27.06 10.42
CA ILE A 155 8.35 26.98 11.52
C ILE A 155 9.07 27.21 12.86
N ILE A 156 10.18 26.51 13.10
CA ILE A 156 11.00 26.64 14.31
C ILE A 156 11.50 28.08 14.47
N ALA A 157 12.03 28.68 13.40
CA ALA A 157 12.54 30.06 13.43
C ALA A 157 11.44 31.11 13.65
N ALA A 158 10.22 30.89 13.15
CA ALA A 158 9.07 31.76 13.40
C ALA A 158 8.61 31.69 14.87
N LEU A 159 8.57 30.48 15.45
CA LEU A 159 8.30 30.28 16.88
C LEU A 159 9.40 30.92 17.76
N GLU A 160 10.69 30.73 17.45
CA GLU A 160 11.81 31.37 18.18
C GLU A 160 11.75 32.90 18.15
N ALA A 161 11.28 33.49 17.04
CA ALA A 161 11.20 34.93 16.85
C ALA A 161 10.02 35.58 17.62
N THR A 162 9.03 34.78 18.03
CA THR A 162 7.78 35.26 18.61
C THR A 162 7.90 35.46 20.13
N PRO A 163 7.60 36.66 20.67
CA PRO A 163 7.63 36.90 22.12
C PRO A 163 6.49 36.18 22.85
N ALA A 164 6.40 36.34 24.18
CA ALA A 164 5.22 35.88 24.92
C ALA A 164 4.04 36.85 24.75
N PRO A 165 2.78 36.38 24.70
CA PRO A 165 1.59 37.20 24.50
C PRO A 165 1.59 38.50 25.33
N LEU A 166 1.47 39.65 24.65
CA LEU A 166 1.45 40.98 25.27
C LEU A 166 2.58 41.19 26.32
N ASP A 167 3.82 40.83 25.99
CA ASP A 167 5.01 40.90 26.88
C ASP A 167 4.87 40.08 28.19
N GLY A 168 4.04 39.04 28.20
CA GLY A 168 3.82 38.18 29.38
C GLY A 168 2.74 38.68 30.35
N ASN A 169 1.84 39.56 29.91
CA ASN A 169 0.70 40.00 30.72
C ASN A 169 -0.39 38.92 30.77
N LEU A 170 -0.96 38.65 31.95
CA LEU A 170 -2.03 37.65 32.14
C LEU A 170 -3.43 38.12 31.66
N GLN A 171 -3.55 39.33 31.10
CA GLN A 171 -4.81 39.91 30.62
C GLN A 171 -4.54 40.90 29.48
N GLY A 172 -5.33 40.82 28.39
CA GLY A 172 -5.33 41.79 27.31
C GLY A 172 -5.52 41.22 25.90
N ILE A 173 -5.40 39.90 25.72
CA ILE A 173 -5.70 39.18 24.47
C ILE A 173 -6.64 38.01 24.81
N GLY A 174 -7.83 37.99 24.18
CA GLY A 174 -8.75 36.85 24.19
C GLY A 174 -8.51 35.89 23.02
N THR A 175 -9.32 34.85 22.94
CA THR A 175 -9.06 33.59 22.23
C THR A 175 -10.11 33.36 21.14
N TRP A 176 -10.08 34.09 20.03
CA TRP A 176 -11.07 33.98 18.95
C TRP A 176 -10.77 32.80 18.01
N THR A 177 -10.92 31.59 18.54
CA THR A 177 -10.66 30.30 17.86
C THR A 177 -11.37 30.18 16.52
N ASN A 178 -12.64 30.56 16.42
CA ASN A 178 -13.39 30.52 15.16
C ASN A 178 -12.74 31.41 14.07
N GLY A 179 -12.25 32.60 14.42
CA GLY A 179 -11.50 33.45 13.49
C GLY A 179 -10.19 32.81 12.99
N ALA A 180 -9.58 31.95 13.79
CA ALA A 180 -8.42 31.16 13.38
C ALA A 180 -8.80 30.04 12.39
N LEU A 181 -9.86 29.28 12.69
CA LEU A 181 -10.37 28.21 11.81
C LEU A 181 -10.85 28.77 10.46
N LEU A 182 -11.62 29.87 10.47
CA LEU A 182 -12.04 30.58 9.26
C LEU A 182 -10.84 31.03 8.42
N ARG A 183 -9.79 31.57 9.06
CA ARG A 183 -8.58 32.00 8.36
C ARG A 183 -7.78 30.82 7.80
N SER A 184 -7.74 29.68 8.51
CA SER A 184 -7.15 28.43 8.03
C SER A 184 -7.88 27.91 6.80
N ARG A 185 -9.22 27.81 6.85
CA ARG A 185 -10.06 27.46 5.70
C ARG A 185 -9.79 28.34 4.47
N ASP A 186 -9.74 29.65 4.66
CA ASP A 186 -9.48 30.59 3.57
C ASP A 186 -8.06 30.44 2.96
N LEU A 187 -7.07 29.99 3.75
CA LEU A 187 -5.74 29.62 3.24
C LEU A 187 -5.76 28.28 2.47
N MET A 188 -6.52 27.29 2.93
CA MET A 188 -6.68 26.01 2.23
C MET A 188 -7.40 26.17 0.90
N ILE A 189 -8.48 26.97 0.86
CA ILE A 189 -9.17 27.37 -0.38
C ILE A 189 -8.18 28.00 -1.38
N GLN A 190 -7.31 28.91 -0.91
CA GLN A 190 -6.30 29.55 -1.77
C GLN A 190 -5.24 28.55 -2.25
N SER A 191 -4.72 27.71 -1.36
CA SER A 191 -3.75 26.64 -1.68
C SER A 191 -4.28 25.72 -2.78
N MET A 192 -5.51 25.21 -2.64
CA MET A 192 -6.17 24.36 -3.65
C MET A 192 -6.48 25.11 -4.96
N THR A 193 -6.68 26.44 -4.89
CA THR A 193 -6.89 27.28 -6.09
C THR A 193 -5.59 27.50 -6.87
N ASP A 194 -4.46 27.65 -6.18
CA ASP A 194 -3.13 27.80 -6.78
C ASP A 194 -2.55 26.45 -7.25
N HIS A 195 -2.97 25.33 -6.64
CA HIS A 195 -2.54 23.95 -6.98
C HIS A 195 -3.66 23.07 -7.57
N PRO A 196 -4.27 23.44 -8.72
CA PRO A 196 -5.41 22.71 -9.31
C PRO A 196 -5.05 21.31 -9.86
N THR A 197 -3.80 20.86 -9.72
CA THR A 197 -3.35 19.50 -10.04
C THR A 197 -3.56 18.50 -8.91
N ASP A 198 -3.84 18.96 -7.68
CA ASP A 198 -4.17 18.10 -6.54
C ASP A 198 -5.67 17.70 -6.53
N ALA A 199 -6.31 17.73 -7.71
CA ALA A 199 -7.75 17.52 -7.91
C ALA A 199 -8.10 16.05 -8.20
N PRO A 200 -9.37 15.60 -8.01
CA PRO A 200 -9.70 14.29 -7.47
C PRO A 200 -9.63 13.09 -8.44
N ASP A 201 -8.98 13.21 -9.59
CA ASP A 201 -8.96 12.17 -10.64
C ASP A 201 -8.05 10.96 -10.32
N MET A 202 -7.37 10.94 -9.15
CA MET A 202 -7.20 9.78 -8.23
C MET A 202 -6.36 10.15 -6.98
N ASP A 203 -5.42 11.11 -7.08
CA ASP A 203 -4.43 11.41 -6.03
C ASP A 203 -4.78 12.65 -5.18
N ASN A 204 -5.87 12.61 -4.41
CA ASN A 204 -6.32 13.74 -3.58
C ASN A 204 -5.33 14.01 -2.43
N ARG A 205 -4.81 15.25 -2.34
CA ARG A 205 -3.90 15.64 -1.24
C ARG A 205 -4.69 15.81 0.06
N TRP A 206 -4.26 15.16 1.14
CA TRP A 206 -4.85 15.34 2.47
C TRP A 206 -4.52 16.74 3.03
N TYR A 207 -5.49 17.37 3.66
CA TYR A 207 -5.37 18.65 4.35
C TYR A 207 -5.94 18.51 5.77
N GLY A 208 -5.17 18.93 6.77
CA GLY A 208 -5.58 18.91 8.16
C GLY A 208 -5.00 20.09 8.95
N GLN A 209 -5.43 20.23 10.19
CA GLN A 209 -4.96 21.29 11.08
C GLN A 209 -4.87 20.83 12.54
N LEU A 210 -3.84 21.32 13.23
CA LEU A 210 -3.61 21.08 14.66
C LEU A 210 -3.82 22.38 15.42
N LEU A 211 -4.90 22.45 16.19
CA LEU A 211 -5.23 23.53 17.10
C LEU A 211 -4.60 23.30 18.48
N VAL A 212 -3.70 24.18 18.90
CA VAL A 212 -3.09 24.16 20.25
C VAL A 212 -3.64 25.34 21.04
N THR A 213 -4.38 25.07 22.13
CA THR A 213 -5.21 26.08 22.81
C THR A 213 -5.34 25.83 24.33
N ASP A 214 -5.62 26.87 25.12
CA ASP A 214 -6.17 26.72 26.48
C ASP A 214 -7.71 26.76 26.54
N GLY A 215 -8.33 26.35 25.43
CA GLY A 215 -9.69 25.82 25.31
C GLY A 215 -10.79 26.87 25.30
N ARG A 216 -10.71 27.82 26.23
CA ARG A 216 -11.72 28.86 26.45
C ARG A 216 -11.76 29.87 25.31
N TRP A 217 -12.73 29.75 24.41
CA TRP A 217 -12.83 30.66 23.27
C TRP A 217 -13.61 31.93 23.59
N THR A 218 -13.43 32.95 22.73
CA THR A 218 -14.13 34.23 22.84
C THR A 218 -14.61 34.74 21.48
N ASN A 219 -15.63 35.59 21.53
CA ASN A 219 -16.11 36.40 20.41
C ASN A 219 -14.98 37.24 19.80
N PRO A 220 -15.13 37.73 18.56
CA PRO A 220 -14.07 38.45 17.84
C PRO A 220 -13.43 39.60 18.62
N ASN A 221 -14.19 40.25 19.52
CA ASN A 221 -13.73 41.35 20.36
C ASN A 221 -12.94 40.94 21.63
N GLY A 222 -12.70 39.65 21.86
CA GLY A 222 -11.97 39.11 23.01
C GLY A 222 -12.76 39.06 24.32
N VAL A 223 -14.10 39.16 24.30
CA VAL A 223 -14.92 39.28 25.53
C VAL A 223 -16.18 38.40 25.48
N GLY A 224 -16.15 37.28 26.23
CA GLY A 224 -17.24 36.31 26.31
C GLY A 224 -17.41 35.50 25.03
N ASN A 225 -18.36 34.56 25.02
CA ASN A 225 -18.72 33.70 23.88
C ASN A 225 -20.17 33.97 23.42
N ASP A 226 -20.50 33.64 22.16
CA ASP A 226 -21.83 33.68 21.57
C ASP A 226 -21.95 32.72 20.38
N ALA A 227 -23.13 32.12 20.20
CA ALA A 227 -23.36 31.03 19.25
C ALA A 227 -23.26 31.40 17.75
N GLN A 228 -22.96 32.67 17.40
CA GLN A 228 -22.60 33.02 16.02
C GLN A 228 -21.09 32.83 15.77
N HIS A 229 -20.27 32.95 16.81
CA HIS A 229 -18.80 32.93 16.73
C HIS A 229 -18.19 31.65 17.30
N ASP A 230 -19.01 30.61 17.42
CA ASP A 230 -18.64 29.30 17.94
C ASP A 230 -17.66 28.57 17.00
N PRO A 231 -16.49 28.10 17.47
CA PRO A 231 -15.54 27.36 16.65
C PRO A 231 -16.07 26.00 16.18
N GLU A 232 -17.00 25.36 16.90
CA GLU A 232 -17.62 24.08 16.52
C GLU A 232 -18.19 24.17 15.10
N LEU A 233 -18.91 25.26 14.80
CA LEU A 233 -19.56 25.50 13.51
C LEU A 233 -18.59 25.50 12.33
N THR A 234 -17.36 25.99 12.52
CA THR A 234 -16.37 26.05 11.43
C THR A 234 -15.56 24.76 11.33
N ALA A 235 -15.27 24.09 12.45
CA ALA A 235 -14.67 22.76 12.43
C ALA A 235 -15.61 21.75 11.73
N GLY A 236 -16.89 21.76 12.09
CA GLY A 236 -17.94 20.93 11.47
C GLY A 236 -18.18 21.24 9.98
N ASP A 237 -18.13 22.52 9.58
CA ASP A 237 -18.19 22.92 8.16
C ASP A 237 -16.98 22.39 7.37
N MET A 238 -15.77 22.58 7.89
CA MET A 238 -14.52 22.11 7.26
C MET A 238 -14.41 20.58 7.18
N TYR A 239 -14.94 19.85 8.16
CA TYR A 239 -14.98 18.39 8.15
C TYR A 239 -16.10 17.84 7.26
N THR A 240 -17.32 18.37 7.35
CA THR A 240 -18.50 17.81 6.66
C THR A 240 -18.62 18.27 5.20
N ASN A 241 -18.31 19.54 4.92
CA ASN A 241 -18.47 20.17 3.60
C ASN A 241 -17.13 20.44 2.88
N GLY A 242 -16.01 20.12 3.54
CA GLY A 242 -14.67 20.33 3.01
C GLY A 242 -14.32 21.81 2.75
N VAL A 243 -13.22 22.03 2.04
CA VAL A 243 -12.64 23.37 1.84
C VAL A 243 -12.21 23.66 0.39
N GLY A 244 -12.61 22.81 -0.57
CA GLY A 244 -12.09 22.84 -1.94
C GLY A 244 -13.06 23.33 -3.01
N PRO A 245 -12.65 24.21 -3.95
CA PRO A 245 -13.47 24.60 -5.11
C PRO A 245 -13.58 23.50 -6.18
N PHE A 246 -12.78 22.43 -6.07
CA PHE A 246 -12.73 21.30 -7.02
C PHE A 246 -13.22 19.97 -6.42
N ASN A 247 -13.24 19.84 -5.09
CA ASN A 247 -13.83 18.71 -4.38
C ASN A 247 -14.38 19.18 -3.01
N PRO A 248 -15.62 19.72 -2.94
CA PRO A 248 -16.27 20.15 -1.70
C PRO A 248 -16.84 18.97 -0.89
N GLN A 249 -16.15 17.83 -0.90
CA GLN A 249 -16.42 16.64 -0.11
C GLN A 249 -15.12 16.00 0.44
N THR A 250 -13.96 16.65 0.30
CA THR A 250 -12.74 16.27 1.03
C THR A 250 -12.82 16.81 2.46
N PRO A 251 -12.92 15.97 3.51
CA PRO A 251 -12.92 16.44 4.90
C PRO A 251 -11.57 17.08 5.26
N VAL A 252 -11.60 18.00 6.24
CA VAL A 252 -10.39 18.55 6.88
C VAL A 252 -10.45 18.29 8.39
N GLN A 253 -9.66 17.32 8.84
CA GLN A 253 -9.52 16.98 10.26
C GLN A 253 -8.97 18.17 11.07
N THR A 254 -9.60 18.43 12.21
CA THR A 254 -9.18 19.44 13.19
C THR A 254 -8.80 18.75 14.50
N TYR A 255 -7.54 18.34 14.61
CA TYR A 255 -6.99 17.81 15.86
C TYR A 255 -6.85 18.96 16.87
N VAL A 256 -7.22 18.72 18.12
CA VAL A 256 -7.13 19.73 19.19
C VAL A 256 -6.26 19.21 20.32
N VAL A 257 -5.29 20.01 20.76
CA VAL A 257 -4.48 19.77 21.96
C VAL A 257 -4.83 20.84 22.99
N TYR A 258 -5.35 20.41 24.14
CA TYR A 258 -5.88 21.28 25.19
C TYR A 258 -4.90 21.41 26.37
N ILE A 259 -4.39 22.62 26.60
CA ILE A 259 -3.37 22.90 27.62
C ILE A 259 -4.04 23.44 28.90
N GLY A 260 -4.59 22.56 29.73
CA GLY A 260 -5.39 22.95 30.89
C GLY A 260 -5.36 21.96 32.06
N PRO A 261 -6.03 22.29 33.18
CA PRO A 261 -6.05 21.44 34.36
C PRO A 261 -6.88 20.15 34.17
N GLY A 262 -7.77 20.16 33.17
CA GLY A 262 -8.76 19.11 32.92
C GLY A 262 -9.99 19.20 33.84
N GLY A 263 -11.11 18.65 33.38
CA GLY A 263 -12.40 18.65 34.06
C GLY A 263 -13.05 20.03 34.18
N ASP A 264 -12.74 20.97 33.27
CA ASP A 264 -13.22 22.35 33.30
C ASP A 264 -13.81 22.82 31.96
N GLU A 265 -14.42 24.01 31.97
CA GLU A 265 -15.14 24.57 30.81
C GLU A 265 -14.24 24.69 29.56
N GLY A 266 -12.92 24.84 29.71
CA GLY A 266 -11.97 24.87 28.60
C GLY A 266 -11.76 23.50 27.93
N GLU A 267 -11.80 22.39 28.68
CA GLU A 267 -11.73 21.05 28.10
C GLU A 267 -13.02 20.73 27.32
N THR A 268 -14.18 21.12 27.87
CA THR A 268 -15.48 20.96 27.18
C THR A 268 -15.50 21.72 25.86
N GLU A 269 -15.18 23.03 25.90
CA GLU A 269 -15.10 23.89 24.71
C GLU A 269 -14.05 23.40 23.68
N ALA A 270 -12.99 22.71 24.11
CA ALA A 270 -11.99 22.11 23.22
C ALA A 270 -12.47 20.78 22.60
N ASN A 271 -13.16 19.94 23.38
CA ASN A 271 -13.72 18.67 22.92
C ASN A 271 -14.83 18.87 21.88
N GLU A 272 -15.68 19.88 22.05
CA GLU A 272 -16.71 20.25 21.08
C GLU A 272 -16.10 20.55 19.70
N VAL A 273 -15.01 21.31 19.64
CA VAL A 273 -14.26 21.60 18.40
C VAL A 273 -13.60 20.36 17.81
N ALA A 274 -13.05 19.48 18.64
CA ALA A 274 -12.39 18.25 18.18
C ALA A 274 -13.38 17.26 17.54
N VAL A 275 -14.56 17.09 18.18
CA VAL A 275 -15.65 16.21 17.72
C VAL A 275 -16.25 16.70 16.41
N ALA A 276 -16.62 17.99 16.33
CA ALA A 276 -17.10 18.57 15.08
C ALA A 276 -16.01 18.56 13.99
N GLY A 277 -14.75 18.68 14.40
CA GLY A 277 -13.56 18.57 13.56
C GLY A 277 -13.20 17.17 13.05
N GLY A 278 -14.03 16.16 13.29
CA GLY A 278 -13.83 14.80 12.79
C GLY A 278 -12.86 13.93 13.59
N THR A 279 -12.55 14.33 14.84
CA THR A 279 -11.67 13.57 15.75
C THR A 279 -12.42 13.19 17.03
N ASN A 280 -11.92 12.26 17.84
CA ASN A 280 -12.69 11.71 18.97
C ASN A 280 -12.89 12.69 20.15
N ALA A 281 -11.86 13.46 20.48
CA ALA A 281 -11.81 14.42 21.59
C ALA A 281 -10.55 15.29 21.47
N ALA A 282 -10.47 16.39 22.22
CA ALA A 282 -9.23 17.13 22.39
C ALA A 282 -8.27 16.35 23.29
N ILE A 283 -6.99 16.29 22.92
CA ILE A 283 -5.99 15.58 23.71
C ILE A 283 -5.53 16.50 24.85
N LEU A 284 -5.90 16.13 26.07
CA LEU A 284 -5.60 16.87 27.30
C LEU A 284 -4.10 16.83 27.63
N ALA A 285 -3.54 18.00 27.95
CA ALA A 285 -2.19 18.18 28.44
C ALA A 285 -2.19 19.01 29.75
N GLN A 286 -2.06 18.34 30.88
CA GLN A 286 -2.01 18.95 32.23
C GLN A 286 -0.60 19.39 32.64
N ASP A 287 0.45 18.85 31.99
CA ASP A 287 1.86 19.16 32.26
C ASP A 287 2.73 19.07 30.98
N PRO A 288 4.01 19.49 31.03
CA PRO A 288 4.90 19.49 29.86
C PRO A 288 5.20 18.11 29.24
N GLN A 289 5.09 17.01 29.97
CA GLN A 289 5.26 15.65 29.41
C GLN A 289 3.99 15.22 28.70
N GLN A 290 2.82 15.43 29.31
CA GLN A 290 1.54 15.21 28.64
C GLN A 290 1.41 16.06 27.35
N LEU A 291 1.94 17.28 27.33
CA LEU A 291 1.94 18.11 26.11
C LEU A 291 2.81 17.54 24.98
N ILE A 292 3.93 16.90 25.31
CA ILE A 292 4.78 16.20 24.33
C ILE A 292 4.02 14.97 23.80
N GLN A 293 3.49 14.14 24.71
CA GLN A 293 2.70 12.95 24.36
C GLN A 293 1.45 13.30 23.52
N ALA A 294 0.74 14.39 23.85
CA ALA A 294 -0.45 14.82 23.13
C ALA A 294 -0.13 15.24 21.69
N ILE A 295 0.97 15.96 21.46
CA ILE A 295 1.38 16.34 20.11
C ILE A 295 1.91 15.12 19.35
N GLN A 296 2.66 14.21 20.00
CA GLN A 296 3.06 12.94 19.38
C GLN A 296 1.86 12.07 18.97
N ALA A 297 0.83 11.97 19.82
CA ALA A 297 -0.39 11.21 19.51
C ALA A 297 -1.12 11.75 18.26
N VAL A 298 -1.10 13.07 18.02
CA VAL A 298 -1.59 13.65 16.76
C VAL A 298 -0.71 13.24 15.57
N VAL A 299 0.61 13.17 15.72
CA VAL A 299 1.51 12.70 14.65
C VAL A 299 1.24 11.24 14.30
N GLU A 300 1.03 10.36 15.29
CA GLU A 300 0.70 8.95 15.03
C GLU A 300 -0.68 8.75 14.41
N GLN A 301 -1.69 9.53 14.84
CA GLN A 301 -3.01 9.52 14.19
C GLN A 301 -2.90 9.92 12.72
N ILE A 302 -2.21 11.03 12.42
CA ILE A 302 -1.95 11.48 11.05
C ILE A 302 -1.18 10.42 10.25
N LYS A 303 -0.13 9.80 10.81
CA LYS A 303 0.59 8.69 10.16
C LYS A 303 -0.35 7.54 9.77
N SER A 304 -1.28 7.16 10.65
CA SER A 304 -2.25 6.08 10.41
C SER A 304 -3.32 6.40 9.35
N GLU A 305 -3.61 7.68 9.11
CA GLU A 305 -4.57 8.14 8.09
C GLU A 305 -3.95 8.26 6.68
N LEU A 306 -2.62 8.20 6.55
CA LEU A 306 -1.92 8.38 5.28
C LEU A 306 -1.84 7.07 4.48
N ILE A 307 -2.77 6.90 3.54
CA ILE A 307 -2.80 5.76 2.62
C ILE A 307 -1.56 5.78 1.71
N VAL A 308 -0.62 4.86 1.96
CA VAL A 308 0.50 4.55 1.07
C VAL A 308 -0.01 3.71 -0.12
N PRO A 309 0.49 3.92 -1.36
CA PRO A 309 0.22 3.00 -2.47
C PRO A 309 0.70 1.58 -2.15
N ASN A 310 -0.24 0.64 -2.03
CA ASN A 310 0.09 -0.78 -1.80
C ASN A 310 0.81 -1.39 -3.00
N CYS A 311 1.73 -2.32 -2.75
CA CYS A 311 2.31 -3.21 -3.77
C CYS A 311 1.23 -4.21 -4.26
N ILE A 312 0.66 -3.98 -5.45
CA ILE A 312 -0.52 -4.72 -5.93
C ILE A 312 -0.10 -6.01 -6.66
N GLY A 313 0.13 -7.06 -5.88
CA GLY A 313 0.36 -8.42 -6.38
C GLY A 313 1.77 -8.96 -6.16
N GLY A 314 2.69 -8.17 -5.61
CA GLY A 314 4.04 -8.62 -5.31
C GLY A 314 4.97 -8.67 -6.53
N LEU A 315 6.18 -9.19 -6.32
CA LEU A 315 7.18 -9.31 -7.38
C LEU A 315 6.77 -10.39 -8.41
N PRO A 316 7.01 -10.20 -9.72
CA PRO A 316 6.66 -11.21 -10.72
C PRO A 316 7.39 -12.55 -10.51
N ARG A 317 6.68 -13.67 -10.72
CA ARG A 317 7.18 -15.04 -10.56
C ARG A 317 7.54 -15.65 -11.92
N VAL A 318 8.82 -15.99 -12.12
CA VAL A 318 9.40 -16.45 -13.39
C VAL A 318 9.90 -17.88 -13.27
N MET A 319 9.31 -18.82 -14.00
CA MET A 319 9.74 -20.22 -14.03
C MET A 319 10.51 -20.55 -15.32
N ILE A 320 11.78 -20.90 -15.19
CA ILE A 320 12.61 -21.39 -16.29
C ILE A 320 12.36 -22.89 -16.48
N ILE A 321 11.92 -23.30 -17.67
CA ILE A 321 11.65 -24.70 -18.02
C ILE A 321 12.73 -25.15 -19.01
N LEU A 322 13.78 -25.80 -18.50
CA LEU A 322 14.97 -26.16 -19.24
C LEU A 322 14.91 -27.60 -19.77
N ASP A 323 15.24 -27.78 -21.05
CA ASP A 323 15.44 -29.09 -21.66
C ASP A 323 16.68 -29.78 -21.08
N GLY A 324 16.44 -30.91 -20.41
CA GLY A 324 17.43 -31.81 -19.82
C GLY A 324 17.65 -33.07 -20.66
N SER A 325 17.35 -33.04 -21.96
CA SER A 325 17.57 -34.18 -22.86
C SER A 325 19.03 -34.31 -23.32
N SER A 326 19.38 -35.49 -23.85
CA SER A 326 20.78 -35.82 -24.17
C SER A 326 21.38 -34.96 -25.27
N SER A 327 20.57 -34.33 -26.13
CA SER A 327 21.04 -33.46 -27.22
C SER A 327 21.83 -32.26 -26.69
N MET A 328 21.44 -31.73 -25.53
CA MET A 328 22.12 -30.64 -24.83
C MET A 328 23.58 -30.94 -24.45
N LEU A 329 24.01 -32.20 -24.46
CA LEU A 329 25.39 -32.63 -24.18
C LEU A 329 26.22 -32.91 -25.45
N ASN A 330 25.65 -32.69 -26.63
CA ASN A 330 26.29 -32.93 -27.91
C ASN A 330 26.44 -31.63 -28.71
N ILE A 331 27.21 -31.70 -29.81
CA ILE A 331 27.41 -30.62 -30.78
C ILE A 331 27.33 -31.17 -32.22
N ASN A 332 27.39 -30.28 -33.21
CA ASN A 332 27.30 -30.60 -34.64
C ASN A 332 26.00 -31.36 -35.01
N GLY A 333 24.85 -30.92 -34.50
CA GLY A 333 23.56 -31.57 -34.70
C GLY A 333 23.48 -32.96 -34.09
N GLY A 334 24.09 -33.17 -32.91
CA GLY A 334 24.11 -34.45 -32.21
C GLY A 334 25.10 -35.48 -32.75
N MET A 335 26.14 -35.07 -33.48
CA MET A 335 27.13 -35.97 -34.10
C MET A 335 28.40 -36.20 -33.27
N ASP A 336 28.74 -35.30 -32.35
CA ASP A 336 29.90 -35.43 -31.46
C ASP A 336 29.51 -35.04 -30.01
N PRO A 337 30.06 -35.68 -28.96
CA PRO A 337 29.91 -35.20 -27.59
C PRO A 337 30.65 -33.87 -27.38
N ALA A 338 30.09 -33.00 -26.55
CA ALA A 338 30.59 -31.65 -26.35
C ALA A 338 31.76 -31.55 -25.34
N PRO A 339 32.82 -30.79 -25.62
CA PRO A 339 33.82 -30.37 -24.63
C PRO A 339 33.23 -29.45 -23.53
N LYS A 340 33.91 -29.38 -22.38
CA LYS A 340 33.57 -28.45 -21.28
C LYS A 340 33.44 -27.00 -21.78
N GLY A 341 32.31 -26.37 -21.50
CA GLY A 341 32.01 -25.00 -21.92
C GLY A 341 31.53 -24.86 -23.37
N MET A 342 31.21 -25.96 -24.06
CA MET A 342 30.72 -25.95 -25.44
C MET A 342 29.39 -26.66 -25.65
N SER A 343 28.88 -27.39 -24.66
CA SER A 343 27.58 -28.06 -24.77
C SER A 343 26.42 -27.04 -24.73
N GLY A 344 25.21 -27.49 -25.08
CA GLY A 344 24.00 -26.73 -24.82
C GLY A 344 23.82 -26.52 -23.32
N TRP A 345 24.02 -27.58 -22.52
CA TRP A 345 23.91 -27.53 -21.06
C TRP A 345 24.85 -26.49 -20.43
N ASP A 346 26.12 -26.44 -20.86
CA ASP A 346 27.11 -25.47 -20.35
C ASP A 346 26.71 -24.02 -20.67
N GLN A 347 26.23 -23.79 -21.89
CA GLN A 347 25.84 -22.47 -22.36
C GLN A 347 24.51 -22.02 -21.75
N ALA A 348 23.59 -22.95 -21.45
CA ALA A 348 22.39 -22.68 -20.66
C ALA A 348 22.76 -22.34 -19.20
N ARG A 349 23.59 -23.15 -18.53
CA ARG A 349 24.14 -22.85 -17.20
C ARG A 349 24.80 -21.48 -17.15
N ALA A 350 25.67 -21.16 -18.12
CA ALA A 350 26.37 -19.88 -18.15
C ALA A 350 25.46 -18.67 -18.50
N ALA A 351 24.31 -18.90 -19.15
CA ALA A 351 23.29 -17.87 -19.37
C ALA A 351 22.30 -17.73 -18.20
N LEU A 352 22.16 -18.77 -17.36
CA LEU A 352 21.23 -18.81 -16.24
C LEU A 352 21.90 -18.54 -14.87
N ALA A 353 23.22 -18.74 -14.73
CA ALA A 353 23.91 -18.65 -13.44
C ALA A 353 25.42 -18.30 -13.51
N GLY A 354 25.93 -17.77 -14.64
CA GLY A 354 27.32 -17.27 -14.73
C GLY A 354 27.44 -15.76 -14.49
N ASP A 355 28.65 -15.19 -14.64
CA ASP A 355 29.02 -13.76 -14.46
C ASP A 355 28.22 -12.72 -15.30
N ALA A 356 27.26 -13.17 -16.10
CA ALA A 356 26.37 -12.38 -16.95
C ALA A 356 25.07 -13.19 -17.20
N SER A 357 24.48 -13.70 -16.13
CA SER A 357 23.30 -14.55 -16.13
C SER A 357 22.01 -13.77 -16.40
N ILE A 358 20.86 -14.46 -16.30
CA ILE A 358 19.54 -13.83 -16.24
C ILE A 358 19.40 -12.86 -15.05
N PHE A 359 20.07 -13.16 -13.93
CA PHE A 359 20.04 -12.38 -12.71
C PHE A 359 20.78 -11.04 -12.87
N ASP A 360 21.93 -11.03 -13.55
CA ASP A 360 22.80 -9.86 -13.81
C ASP A 360 22.22 -8.84 -14.83
N ILE A 361 20.97 -9.01 -15.25
CA ILE A 361 20.35 -8.17 -16.27
C ILE A 361 19.89 -6.85 -15.61
N GLY A 362 20.62 -5.77 -15.86
CA GLY A 362 20.13 -4.42 -15.57
C GLY A 362 18.98 -4.03 -16.52
N LEU A 363 17.91 -3.46 -15.96
CA LEU A 363 16.81 -2.86 -16.70
C LEU A 363 17.00 -1.34 -16.84
N GLU A 364 16.46 -0.77 -17.91
CA GLU A 364 16.51 0.68 -18.21
C GLU A 364 15.07 1.19 -18.27
N ASP A 365 14.77 2.32 -17.62
CA ASP A 365 13.43 2.92 -17.64
C ASP A 365 13.14 3.66 -18.97
N GLU A 366 11.87 4.03 -19.23
CA GLU A 366 11.52 4.76 -20.46
C GLU A 366 12.20 6.16 -20.58
N ASN A 367 12.76 6.69 -19.48
CA ASN A 367 13.48 7.97 -19.45
C ASN A 367 15.02 7.83 -19.59
N MET A 368 15.55 6.61 -19.77
CA MET A 368 17.00 6.30 -19.83
C MET A 368 17.79 6.62 -18.55
N MET A 369 17.16 6.50 -17.38
CA MET A 369 17.85 6.48 -16.10
C MET A 369 18.16 5.03 -15.68
N PRO A 370 19.40 4.69 -15.32
CA PRO A 370 19.68 3.41 -14.69
C PRO A 370 19.19 3.47 -13.24
N THR A 371 18.19 2.65 -12.89
CA THR A 371 17.74 2.49 -11.50
C THR A 371 18.83 1.84 -10.62
N GLY A 372 19.81 1.18 -11.25
CA GLY A 372 20.90 0.46 -10.58
C GLY A 372 20.57 -1.00 -10.27
N GLN A 373 19.27 -1.34 -10.28
CA GLN A 373 18.73 -2.66 -9.99
C GLN A 373 18.97 -3.65 -11.14
N VAL A 374 19.12 -4.91 -10.77
CA VAL A 374 19.23 -6.05 -11.67
C VAL A 374 18.02 -6.98 -11.50
N VAL A 375 17.76 -7.86 -12.46
CA VAL A 375 16.60 -8.76 -12.45
C VAL A 375 16.47 -9.58 -11.16
N GLU A 376 17.59 -9.92 -10.52
CA GLU A 376 17.64 -10.60 -9.22
C GLU A 376 16.87 -9.86 -8.09
N ASP A 377 16.84 -8.53 -8.15
CA ASP A 377 16.18 -7.64 -7.19
C ASP A 377 14.65 -7.51 -7.44
N LEU A 378 14.20 -7.95 -8.62
CA LEU A 378 12.93 -7.55 -9.25
C LEU A 378 11.95 -8.70 -9.51
N VAL A 379 12.37 -9.97 -9.42
CA VAL A 379 11.51 -11.16 -9.66
C VAL A 379 11.86 -12.32 -8.74
N HIS A 380 10.88 -13.19 -8.46
CA HIS A 380 11.15 -14.51 -7.90
C HIS A 380 11.41 -15.51 -9.04
N LEU A 381 12.58 -16.15 -9.03
CA LEU A 381 13.06 -17.03 -10.11
C LEU A 381 13.09 -18.49 -9.67
N GLY A 382 12.47 -19.37 -10.46
CA GLY A 382 12.47 -20.82 -10.27
C GLY A 382 12.98 -21.58 -11.49
N LEU A 383 13.40 -22.82 -11.29
CA LEU A 383 14.03 -23.67 -12.31
C LEU A 383 13.46 -25.09 -12.30
N ILE A 384 12.87 -25.49 -13.42
CA ILE A 384 12.43 -26.85 -13.74
C ILE A 384 13.29 -27.41 -14.88
N VAL A 385 13.61 -28.70 -14.79
CA VAL A 385 14.15 -29.48 -15.92
C VAL A 385 13.14 -30.51 -16.42
N PHE A 386 13.30 -30.96 -17.66
CA PHE A 386 12.59 -32.12 -18.20
C PHE A 386 13.45 -32.96 -19.16
N GLY A 387 13.30 -34.29 -19.10
CA GLY A 387 14.05 -35.21 -19.94
C GLY A 387 13.29 -36.53 -20.13
N HIS A 388 13.89 -37.66 -19.80
CA HIS A 388 13.30 -38.99 -19.94
C HIS A 388 12.00 -39.18 -19.12
N ASN A 389 10.99 -39.84 -19.71
CA ASN A 389 9.77 -40.24 -19.02
C ASN A 389 9.86 -41.51 -18.12
N ALA A 390 11.06 -42.02 -17.79
CA ALA A 390 11.19 -43.32 -17.10
C ALA A 390 12.44 -43.45 -16.20
N PRO A 391 12.33 -44.12 -15.03
CA PRO A 391 11.10 -44.63 -14.42
C PRO A 391 10.16 -43.49 -13.99
N MET A 392 8.84 -43.74 -13.91
CA MET A 392 7.88 -42.70 -13.52
C MET A 392 8.20 -42.17 -12.10
N PRO A 393 8.09 -40.84 -11.85
CA PRO A 393 7.46 -39.82 -12.72
C PRO A 393 8.24 -39.48 -13.99
N GLY A 394 9.57 -39.60 -13.96
CA GLY A 394 10.49 -39.33 -15.05
C GLY A 394 11.73 -38.59 -14.53
N GLU A 395 12.38 -37.86 -15.42
CA GLU A 395 13.53 -37.01 -15.16
C GLU A 395 13.12 -35.54 -14.89
N GLN A 396 11.86 -35.19 -15.15
CA GLN A 396 11.36 -33.85 -14.86
C GLN A 396 11.27 -33.59 -13.35
N LYS A 397 11.83 -32.46 -12.92
CA LYS A 397 12.01 -32.10 -11.51
C LYS A 397 12.13 -30.58 -11.37
N VAL A 398 11.49 -30.03 -10.34
CA VAL A 398 11.75 -28.69 -9.81
C VAL A 398 13.11 -28.74 -9.12
N LEU A 399 14.07 -27.99 -9.63
CA LEU A 399 15.43 -27.89 -9.09
C LEU A 399 15.57 -26.77 -8.08
N VAL A 400 14.87 -25.67 -8.34
CA VAL A 400 14.69 -24.51 -7.46
C VAL A 400 13.23 -24.08 -7.67
N ASP A 401 12.48 -23.85 -6.60
CA ASP A 401 11.13 -23.27 -6.73
C ASP A 401 11.21 -21.74 -6.88
N TYR A 402 10.09 -21.03 -6.92
CA TYR A 402 10.09 -19.56 -6.98
C TYR A 402 10.65 -18.95 -5.68
N GLY A 403 11.71 -18.13 -5.77
CA GLY A 403 12.17 -17.27 -4.68
C GLY A 403 13.11 -16.14 -5.12
N PRO A 404 13.43 -15.19 -4.23
CA PRO A 404 14.37 -14.09 -4.49
C PRO A 404 15.83 -14.56 -4.46
N CYS A 405 16.75 -13.80 -5.07
CA CYS A 405 18.20 -14.03 -5.00
C CYS A 405 18.72 -15.44 -5.40
N MET A 406 17.96 -16.20 -6.21
CA MET A 406 18.17 -17.64 -6.45
C MET A 406 19.38 -18.03 -7.32
N LYS A 407 20.33 -17.11 -7.58
CA LYS A 407 21.45 -17.34 -8.52
C LYS A 407 22.40 -18.43 -8.07
N ASP A 408 22.72 -18.49 -6.78
CA ASP A 408 23.65 -19.49 -6.26
C ASP A 408 22.98 -20.88 -6.19
N ASN A 409 21.68 -20.96 -5.94
CA ASN A 409 20.87 -22.17 -6.07
C ASN A 409 20.85 -22.67 -7.53
N PHE A 410 20.66 -21.78 -8.50
CA PHE A 410 20.75 -22.09 -9.94
C PHE A 410 22.16 -22.55 -10.34
N ALA A 411 23.21 -21.90 -9.82
CA ALA A 411 24.61 -22.22 -10.10
C ALA A 411 24.99 -23.62 -9.60
N TRP A 412 24.45 -24.03 -8.44
CA TRP A 412 24.60 -25.36 -7.84
C TRP A 412 23.74 -26.41 -8.57
N ALA A 413 22.47 -26.10 -8.82
CA ALA A 413 21.50 -27.00 -9.46
C ALA A 413 21.96 -27.48 -10.85
N LEU A 414 22.59 -26.61 -11.63
CA LEU A 414 23.03 -26.90 -13.00
C LEU A 414 24.49 -27.44 -13.09
N ALA A 415 25.19 -27.63 -11.96
CA ALA A 415 26.62 -27.97 -11.93
C ALA A 415 26.90 -29.48 -11.99
N PRO A 416 27.37 -30.03 -13.12
CA PRO A 416 27.67 -31.46 -13.22
C PRO A 416 28.91 -31.89 -12.43
N GLU A 417 29.78 -30.95 -12.01
CA GLU A 417 30.92 -31.27 -11.16
C GLU A 417 30.53 -31.76 -9.76
N ILE A 418 29.40 -31.27 -9.21
CA ILE A 418 28.99 -31.52 -7.82
C ILE A 418 28.63 -32.99 -7.62
N SER A 419 27.83 -33.55 -8.53
CA SER A 419 27.23 -34.89 -8.39
C SER A 419 27.88 -35.95 -9.27
N HIS A 420 29.02 -35.64 -9.91
CA HIS A 420 29.84 -36.63 -10.63
C HIS A 420 30.83 -37.32 -9.66
N PRO A 421 30.71 -38.63 -9.39
CA PRO A 421 31.38 -39.31 -8.26
C PRO A 421 32.91 -39.51 -8.41
N GLY A 422 33.51 -38.99 -9.48
CA GLY A 422 34.97 -38.91 -9.66
C GLY A 422 35.56 -37.51 -9.39
N CYS A 423 34.73 -36.48 -9.22
CA CYS A 423 35.16 -35.14 -8.87
C CYS A 423 35.43 -35.02 -7.36
N ALA A 424 35.95 -33.88 -6.91
CA ALA A 424 35.94 -33.56 -5.49
C ALA A 424 34.52 -33.17 -5.05
N ALA A 425 34.19 -33.34 -3.78
CA ALA A 425 33.04 -32.64 -3.20
C ALA A 425 33.36 -31.12 -3.13
N PRO A 426 32.34 -30.22 -3.20
CA PRO A 426 32.56 -28.79 -3.01
C PRO A 426 33.16 -28.46 -1.64
N ASP A 427 33.90 -27.34 -1.57
CA ASP A 427 34.43 -26.81 -0.31
C ASP A 427 33.52 -25.67 0.16
N TYR A 428 32.70 -25.97 1.17
CA TYR A 428 31.79 -25.02 1.81
C TYR A 428 32.46 -24.20 2.94
N THR A 429 33.75 -24.43 3.22
CA THR A 429 34.44 -23.69 4.30
C THR A 429 34.66 -22.19 4.04
N PRO A 430 34.73 -21.67 2.79
CA PRO A 430 34.82 -20.23 2.56
C PRO A 430 33.50 -19.48 2.85
N LEU A 431 32.32 -20.09 2.66
CA LEU A 431 31.01 -19.47 2.97
C LEU A 431 31.00 -18.83 4.37
N LEU A 432 31.46 -19.60 5.36
CA LEU A 432 31.58 -19.22 6.77
C LEU A 432 32.66 -18.15 7.06
N MET A 433 33.33 -17.63 6.03
CA MET A 433 34.39 -16.62 6.12
C MET A 433 34.21 -15.43 5.17
N ASN A 434 33.54 -15.60 4.03
CA ASN A 434 33.35 -14.54 3.03
C ASN A 434 32.08 -14.65 2.16
N GLY A 435 31.13 -15.53 2.49
CA GLY A 435 29.87 -15.64 1.73
C GLY A 435 30.03 -16.16 0.31
N GLN A 436 31.00 -17.05 0.05
CA GLN A 436 31.21 -17.66 -1.28
C GLN A 436 31.48 -19.16 -1.16
N TYR A 437 30.96 -19.99 -2.07
CA TYR A 437 31.37 -21.39 -2.23
C TYR A 437 32.12 -21.61 -3.55
N GLU A 438 33.11 -22.51 -3.57
CA GLU A 438 33.83 -22.88 -4.80
C GLU A 438 33.35 -24.24 -5.33
N ILE A 439 32.73 -24.23 -6.51
CA ILE A 439 32.43 -25.45 -7.27
C ILE A 439 33.76 -26.04 -7.79
N PRO A 440 34.08 -27.32 -7.51
CA PRO A 440 35.41 -27.85 -7.77
C PRO A 440 35.65 -28.10 -9.26
N ASP A 441 36.65 -27.43 -9.84
CA ASP A 441 36.96 -27.57 -11.27
C ASP A 441 37.34 -29.03 -11.63
N CYS A 442 36.48 -29.64 -12.44
CA CYS A 442 36.55 -31.03 -12.83
C CYS A 442 36.22 -31.16 -14.33
N ASP A 443 37.03 -31.90 -15.10
CA ASP A 443 36.77 -32.18 -16.53
C ASP A 443 35.92 -33.45 -16.74
N LEU A 444 35.74 -34.28 -15.71
CA LEU A 444 35.21 -35.64 -15.85
C LEU A 444 33.79 -35.74 -16.46
N PRO A 445 32.84 -34.83 -16.15
CA PRO A 445 31.53 -34.84 -16.81
C PRO A 445 31.58 -34.66 -18.33
N TRP A 446 32.65 -34.09 -18.89
CA TRP A 446 32.79 -33.84 -20.34
C TRP A 446 33.69 -34.83 -21.06
N MET A 447 34.00 -35.98 -20.44
CA MET A 447 34.80 -37.04 -21.07
C MET A 447 34.02 -37.88 -22.12
N GLY A 448 32.74 -37.56 -22.34
CA GLY A 448 31.86 -38.27 -23.27
C GLY A 448 31.25 -39.54 -22.67
N SER A 449 30.48 -40.26 -23.50
CA SER A 449 29.63 -41.35 -23.02
C SER A 449 30.41 -42.60 -22.54
N PRO A 450 30.02 -43.26 -21.42
CA PRO A 450 28.93 -42.86 -20.51
C PRO A 450 29.42 -41.94 -19.37
N ILE A 451 28.62 -40.91 -19.05
CA ILE A 451 28.88 -40.05 -17.88
C ILE A 451 28.31 -40.72 -16.63
N ALA A 452 29.07 -40.71 -15.53
CA ALA A 452 28.61 -41.20 -14.23
C ALA A 452 28.03 -40.04 -13.41
N TRP A 453 26.82 -40.21 -12.88
CA TRP A 453 26.08 -39.15 -12.21
C TRP A 453 25.29 -39.72 -11.02
N ALA A 454 25.23 -38.98 -9.91
CA ALA A 454 24.33 -39.19 -8.79
C ALA A 454 23.40 -37.97 -8.67
N PHE A 455 22.27 -38.11 -7.99
CA PHE A 455 21.38 -36.99 -7.70
C PHE A 455 21.64 -36.51 -6.27
N GLU A 456 22.18 -35.31 -6.13
CA GLU A 456 22.39 -34.64 -4.84
C GLU A 456 21.31 -33.57 -4.61
N SER A 457 20.94 -33.37 -3.35
CA SER A 457 19.86 -32.50 -2.89
C SER A 457 20.20 -31.80 -1.58
N VAL A 458 19.93 -30.50 -1.48
CA VAL A 458 19.93 -29.71 -0.26
C VAL A 458 18.49 -29.51 0.18
N VAL A 459 18.24 -29.64 1.48
CA VAL A 459 16.94 -29.31 2.08
C VAL A 459 17.04 -27.90 2.66
N GLY A 460 16.05 -27.07 2.35
CA GLY A 460 15.97 -25.68 2.82
C GLY A 460 15.85 -25.55 4.34
N GLY A 461 16.26 -24.40 4.90
CA GLY A 461 16.12 -24.08 6.33
C GLY A 461 16.86 -25.04 7.27
N ALA A 462 17.98 -25.62 6.81
CA ALA A 462 18.83 -26.46 7.66
C ALA A 462 19.60 -25.59 8.69
N PRO A 463 19.76 -26.06 9.95
CA PRO A 463 20.15 -25.17 11.04
C PRO A 463 21.57 -24.64 10.94
N GLU A 464 21.74 -23.41 11.46
CA GLU A 464 22.93 -22.79 12.05
C GLU A 464 24.25 -23.58 11.85
N PRO A 465 25.24 -23.04 11.11
CA PRO A 465 26.37 -23.81 10.55
C PRO A 465 27.30 -24.48 11.58
N ASN A 466 27.07 -24.21 12.87
CA ASN A 466 27.72 -24.87 14.00
C ASN A 466 27.34 -26.36 14.16
N ASP A 467 26.14 -26.80 13.73
CA ASP A 467 25.69 -28.20 13.88
C ASP A 467 25.86 -29.08 12.62
N ASN A 468 25.96 -28.51 11.41
CA ASN A 468 26.19 -29.29 10.18
C ASN A 468 27.00 -28.56 9.07
N PRO A 469 28.34 -28.66 9.06
CA PRO A 469 29.20 -28.00 8.06
C PRO A 469 29.28 -28.79 6.74
N ALA A 470 28.13 -29.11 6.12
CA ALA A 470 28.04 -30.11 5.04
C ALA A 470 27.13 -29.74 3.85
N GLY A 471 26.74 -28.47 3.71
CA GLY A 471 25.95 -27.98 2.57
C GLY A 471 26.26 -26.50 2.26
N PRO A 472 25.70 -25.96 1.16
CA PRO A 472 25.91 -24.57 0.75
C PRO A 472 25.17 -23.54 1.60
N GLY A 473 24.21 -23.95 2.44
CA GLY A 473 23.48 -23.06 3.35
C GLY A 473 22.11 -22.59 2.88
N PHE A 474 21.72 -22.92 1.64
CA PHE A 474 20.47 -22.47 1.00
C PHE A 474 19.21 -22.63 1.86
N ASP A 475 18.37 -21.59 1.86
CA ASP A 475 17.02 -21.64 2.43
C ASP A 475 16.01 -22.32 1.49
N ALA A 476 16.27 -22.33 0.18
CA ALA A 476 15.45 -23.05 -0.79
C ALA A 476 15.82 -24.53 -0.93
N ASP A 477 14.79 -25.37 -1.04
CA ASP A 477 14.88 -26.80 -1.32
C ASP A 477 15.50 -27.04 -2.72
N THR A 478 16.80 -27.28 -2.79
CA THR A 478 17.61 -27.17 -4.02
C THR A 478 18.12 -28.53 -4.50
N TYR A 479 18.02 -28.81 -5.80
CA TYR A 479 18.33 -30.12 -6.38
C TYR A 479 19.24 -30.05 -7.59
N THR A 480 20.23 -30.95 -7.68
CA THR A 480 21.15 -31.02 -8.83
C THR A 480 20.56 -31.76 -10.03
N HIS A 481 20.91 -31.34 -11.25
CA HIS A 481 20.62 -32.10 -12.48
C HIS A 481 21.78 -32.08 -13.49
N MET A 482 21.83 -33.13 -14.32
CA MET A 482 22.66 -33.26 -15.51
C MET A 482 21.95 -34.23 -16.47
N PRO A 483 21.77 -33.88 -17.76
CA PRO A 483 21.15 -34.76 -18.73
C PRO A 483 21.81 -36.14 -18.82
N LYS A 484 21.00 -37.18 -18.98
CA LYS A 484 21.51 -38.55 -19.08
C LYS A 484 22.40 -38.75 -20.31
N CYS A 485 23.56 -39.37 -20.09
CA CYS A 485 24.49 -39.78 -21.14
C CYS A 485 24.83 -41.28 -21.03
N ASP A 486 23.89 -42.14 -21.43
CA ASP A 486 24.09 -43.56 -21.71
C ASP A 486 24.97 -43.77 -22.96
N SER A 487 25.57 -44.96 -23.08
CA SER A 487 26.42 -45.38 -24.20
C SER A 487 25.68 -46.33 -25.17
N PRO A 488 25.26 -45.86 -26.37
CA PRO A 488 24.49 -46.66 -27.32
C PRO A 488 25.36 -47.41 -28.35
N GLY A 489 26.65 -47.08 -28.47
CA GLY A 489 27.51 -47.53 -29.58
C GLY A 489 28.99 -47.23 -29.40
N MET A 490 29.74 -47.16 -30.50
CA MET A 490 31.19 -46.89 -30.50
C MET A 490 31.55 -45.42 -30.73
N ASP A 491 30.56 -44.54 -30.81
CA ASP A 491 30.68 -43.19 -31.37
C ASP A 491 30.65 -42.07 -30.30
N ASN A 492 30.70 -42.43 -29.00
CA ASN A 492 30.80 -41.57 -27.82
C ASN A 492 29.71 -40.49 -27.58
N ILE A 493 28.80 -40.26 -28.53
CA ILE A 493 27.62 -39.38 -28.44
C ILE A 493 26.77 -39.69 -27.19
N CYS A 494 26.30 -38.64 -26.50
CA CYS A 494 25.39 -38.79 -25.36
C CYS A 494 23.95 -39.11 -25.80
N SER A 495 23.31 -40.04 -25.10
CA SER A 495 21.94 -40.51 -25.39
C SER A 495 21.26 -41.02 -24.11
N GLY A 496 19.95 -41.25 -24.15
CA GLY A 496 19.20 -41.87 -23.04
C GLY A 496 17.97 -41.04 -22.65
N SER A 497 18.12 -39.71 -22.61
CA SER A 497 17.05 -38.75 -22.34
C SER A 497 16.62 -37.99 -23.59
N GLY A 498 15.34 -37.64 -23.69
CA GLY A 498 14.72 -37.02 -24.86
C GLY A 498 13.76 -35.90 -24.49
N THR A 499 13.34 -35.13 -25.49
CA THR A 499 12.55 -33.89 -25.35
C THR A 499 11.06 -34.16 -25.01
N TYR A 500 10.78 -34.70 -23.81
CA TYR A 500 9.41 -34.92 -23.30
C TYR A 500 8.79 -33.63 -22.75
N THR A 501 8.77 -32.55 -23.56
CA THR A 501 8.34 -31.19 -23.19
C THR A 501 7.02 -31.12 -22.42
N HIS A 502 6.04 -31.98 -22.75
CA HIS A 502 4.75 -32.00 -22.05
C HIS A 502 4.87 -32.34 -20.55
N LEU A 503 5.88 -33.11 -20.13
CA LEU A 503 6.11 -33.42 -18.72
C LEU A 503 6.71 -32.24 -17.96
N GLY A 504 7.59 -31.45 -18.58
CA GLY A 504 8.12 -30.21 -18.01
C GLY A 504 7.04 -29.12 -17.90
N LEU A 505 6.23 -28.96 -18.95
CA LEU A 505 5.09 -28.04 -18.96
C LEU A 505 4.00 -28.43 -17.96
N GLN A 506 3.68 -29.72 -17.85
CA GLN A 506 2.76 -30.21 -16.83
C GLN A 506 3.33 -29.92 -15.43
N LEU A 507 4.60 -30.21 -15.18
CA LEU A 507 5.23 -29.96 -13.89
C LEU A 507 5.22 -28.48 -13.53
N ALA A 508 5.52 -27.57 -14.46
CA ALA A 508 5.47 -26.12 -14.20
C ALA A 508 4.05 -25.64 -13.84
N LYS A 509 3.03 -26.11 -14.57
CA LYS A 509 1.62 -25.81 -14.29
C LYS A 509 1.18 -26.38 -12.93
N ASP A 510 1.50 -27.65 -12.67
CA ASP A 510 1.13 -28.33 -11.41
C ASP A 510 1.90 -27.72 -10.21
N ASN A 511 3.13 -27.22 -10.42
CA ASN A 511 3.93 -26.52 -9.41
C ASN A 511 3.41 -25.11 -9.10
N GLN A 512 3.10 -24.30 -10.12
CA GLN A 512 2.57 -22.95 -9.92
C GLN A 512 1.28 -22.96 -9.09
N VAL A 513 0.39 -23.94 -9.32
CA VAL A 513 -0.84 -24.10 -8.54
C VAL A 513 -0.55 -24.51 -7.09
N ALA A 514 0.50 -25.31 -6.84
CA ALA A 514 0.90 -25.70 -5.50
C ALA A 514 1.58 -24.55 -4.72
N TYR A 515 2.57 -23.89 -5.34
CA TYR A 515 3.25 -22.72 -4.79
C TYR A 515 2.26 -21.60 -4.45
N HIS A 516 1.39 -21.24 -5.41
CA HIS A 516 0.40 -20.19 -5.18
C HIS A 516 -0.58 -20.51 -4.03
N GLN A 517 -0.95 -21.78 -3.83
CA GLN A 517 -1.80 -22.18 -2.71
C GLN A 517 -1.10 -22.19 -1.35
N ALA A 518 0.24 -22.35 -1.32
CA ALA A 518 1.03 -22.22 -0.10
C ALA A 518 1.25 -20.73 0.22
N ALA A 519 1.88 -20.00 -0.71
CA ALA A 519 2.21 -18.58 -0.54
C ALA A 519 0.98 -17.68 -0.31
N LEU A 520 -0.23 -18.08 -0.73
CA LEU A 520 -1.47 -17.34 -0.45
C LEU A 520 -1.92 -17.48 1.01
N PHE A 521 -1.55 -18.58 1.68
CA PHE A 521 -1.75 -18.76 3.12
C PHE A 521 -0.71 -17.96 3.91
N ASP A 522 0.53 -17.90 3.41
CA ASP A 522 1.66 -17.17 3.99
C ASP A 522 1.73 -15.70 3.54
N GLY A 523 0.64 -15.14 2.98
CA GLY A 523 0.50 -13.73 2.58
C GLY A 523 1.34 -13.24 1.38
N GLN A 524 2.28 -14.03 0.87
CA GLN A 524 3.26 -13.61 -0.16
C GLN A 524 2.66 -13.41 -1.57
N VAL A 525 1.45 -13.89 -1.86
CA VAL A 525 0.80 -13.78 -3.19
C VAL A 525 -0.69 -13.49 -3.07
N ASN A 526 -1.29 -12.96 -4.13
CA ASN A 526 -2.74 -12.79 -4.27
C ASN A 526 -3.20 -12.99 -5.73
N ASP A 527 -4.50 -12.83 -5.99
CA ASP A 527 -5.13 -13.00 -7.32
C ASP A 527 -4.52 -12.11 -8.44
N GLN A 528 -3.71 -11.10 -8.09
CA GLN A 528 -3.06 -10.17 -9.03
C GLN A 528 -1.57 -10.49 -9.27
N THR A 529 -0.98 -11.45 -8.53
CA THR A 529 0.42 -11.85 -8.70
C THR A 529 0.71 -12.36 -10.11
N GLN A 530 1.70 -11.76 -10.78
CA GLN A 530 2.08 -12.12 -12.14
C GLN A 530 2.95 -13.37 -12.19
N TYR A 531 2.51 -14.41 -12.91
CA TYR A 531 3.28 -15.62 -13.20
C TYR A 531 3.60 -15.74 -14.70
N LEU A 532 4.82 -16.16 -15.05
CA LEU A 532 5.20 -16.49 -16.43
C LEU A 532 6.28 -17.58 -16.49
N ASN A 533 6.36 -18.23 -17.66
CA ASN A 533 7.32 -19.30 -17.93
C ASN A 533 8.25 -18.95 -19.09
N ILE A 534 9.49 -19.44 -19.06
CA ILE A 534 10.43 -19.42 -20.19
C ILE A 534 10.88 -20.85 -20.50
N LEU A 535 10.36 -21.42 -21.59
CA LEU A 535 10.75 -22.74 -22.10
C LEU A 535 12.00 -22.62 -22.98
N ILE A 536 13.09 -23.29 -22.60
CA ILE A 536 14.35 -23.38 -23.35
C ILE A 536 14.51 -24.82 -23.85
N THR A 537 14.60 -25.05 -25.16
CA THR A 537 14.70 -26.41 -25.74
C THR A 537 15.53 -26.46 -27.02
N ASP A 538 16.33 -27.52 -27.17
CA ASP A 538 17.26 -27.70 -28.30
C ASP A 538 16.77 -28.67 -29.40
N GLY A 539 15.63 -29.31 -29.16
CA GLY A 539 15.14 -30.42 -29.97
C GLY A 539 13.67 -30.31 -30.36
N GLN A 540 13.29 -31.08 -31.37
CA GLN A 540 11.88 -31.32 -31.66
C GLN A 540 11.32 -32.38 -30.71
N TYR A 541 10.15 -32.13 -30.11
CA TYR A 541 9.51 -33.10 -29.20
C TYR A 541 8.95 -34.34 -29.92
N ASN A 542 9.02 -34.41 -31.25
CA ASN A 542 8.43 -35.46 -32.07
C ASN A 542 8.96 -36.86 -31.75
N GLY A 543 8.11 -37.69 -31.14
CA GLY A 543 8.45 -39.06 -30.73
C GLY A 543 8.55 -39.23 -29.21
N TYR A 544 8.66 -38.11 -28.48
CA TYR A 544 8.65 -38.05 -27.02
C TYR A 544 7.33 -37.45 -26.51
N SER A 545 6.89 -36.35 -27.12
CA SER A 545 5.59 -35.71 -26.89
C SER A 545 4.72 -35.72 -28.17
N THR A 546 3.43 -35.41 -28.01
CA THR A 546 2.52 -35.10 -29.12
C THR A 546 1.97 -33.68 -28.99
N ASP A 547 1.62 -33.07 -30.13
CA ASP A 547 0.99 -31.74 -30.20
C ASP A 547 -0.17 -31.58 -29.22
N ALA A 548 -1.03 -32.59 -29.09
CA ALA A 548 -2.20 -32.54 -28.21
C ALA A 548 -1.84 -32.50 -26.71
N GLN A 549 -0.69 -33.04 -26.31
CA GLN A 549 -0.20 -32.95 -24.92
C GLN A 549 0.45 -31.60 -24.66
N VAL A 550 1.35 -31.17 -25.55
CA VAL A 550 2.06 -29.89 -25.43
C VAL A 550 1.09 -28.70 -25.48
N GLN A 551 0.10 -28.76 -26.39
CA GLN A 551 -0.97 -27.76 -26.48
C GLN A 551 -1.84 -27.71 -25.21
N ALA A 552 -2.16 -28.86 -24.60
CA ALA A 552 -3.04 -28.90 -23.44
C ALA A 552 -2.45 -28.10 -22.26
N GLU A 553 -1.19 -28.35 -21.90
CA GLU A 553 -0.54 -27.66 -20.79
C GLU A 553 -0.34 -26.16 -21.08
N LEU A 554 0.17 -25.81 -22.28
CA LEU A 554 0.40 -24.41 -22.68
C LEU A 554 -0.91 -23.60 -22.71
N THR A 555 -1.97 -24.15 -23.30
CA THR A 555 -3.25 -23.43 -23.40
C THR A 555 -4.03 -23.41 -22.09
N ALA A 556 -3.81 -24.35 -21.18
CA ALA A 556 -4.32 -24.26 -19.81
C ALA A 556 -3.67 -23.10 -19.04
N MET A 557 -2.32 -22.99 -19.08
CA MET A 557 -1.60 -21.87 -18.47
C MET A 557 -1.99 -20.51 -19.08
N ALA A 558 -2.04 -20.42 -20.41
CA ALA A 558 -2.43 -19.17 -21.09
C ALA A 558 -3.89 -18.77 -20.83
N GLN A 559 -4.79 -19.69 -20.46
CA GLN A 559 -6.18 -19.37 -20.08
C GLN A 559 -6.29 -18.71 -18.70
N VAL A 560 -5.32 -18.93 -17.81
CA VAL A 560 -5.21 -18.26 -16.50
C VAL A 560 -4.16 -17.14 -16.50
N GLY A 561 -3.87 -16.57 -17.68
CA GLY A 561 -2.98 -15.41 -17.85
C GLY A 561 -1.47 -15.73 -17.91
N ILE A 562 -1.07 -16.96 -17.56
CA ILE A 562 0.34 -17.36 -17.47
C ILE A 562 0.93 -17.53 -18.88
N LYS A 563 1.70 -16.52 -19.30
CA LYS A 563 2.42 -16.53 -20.59
C LYS A 563 3.56 -17.54 -20.53
N THR A 564 3.72 -18.32 -21.59
CA THR A 564 4.92 -19.16 -21.80
C THR A 564 5.68 -18.64 -23.01
N TYR A 565 6.84 -18.05 -22.76
CA TYR A 565 7.83 -17.69 -23.79
C TYR A 565 8.61 -18.94 -24.19
N VAL A 566 9.03 -19.01 -25.45
CA VAL A 566 9.72 -20.18 -26.00
C VAL A 566 11.01 -19.74 -26.68
N ILE A 567 12.13 -20.32 -26.28
CA ILE A 567 13.45 -20.12 -26.87
C ILE A 567 13.90 -21.44 -27.49
N GLY A 568 14.01 -21.47 -28.82
CA GLY A 568 14.73 -22.51 -29.53
C GLY A 568 16.23 -22.30 -29.36
N PHE A 569 16.96 -23.34 -28.96
CA PHE A 569 18.34 -23.22 -28.55
C PHE A 569 19.29 -24.18 -29.30
N GLY A 570 20.54 -23.76 -29.54
CA GLY A 570 21.56 -24.57 -30.20
C GLY A 570 21.35 -24.79 -31.71
N ASP A 571 22.01 -25.79 -32.30
CA ASP A 571 21.97 -26.04 -33.75
C ASP A 571 20.82 -26.96 -34.21
N GLY A 572 20.23 -27.75 -33.31
CA GLY A 572 19.12 -28.67 -33.59
C GLY A 572 17.81 -28.00 -34.02
N VAL A 573 17.57 -26.76 -33.57
CA VAL A 573 16.33 -26.01 -33.83
C VAL A 573 16.29 -25.26 -35.17
N ASN A 574 17.42 -25.15 -35.87
CA ASN A 574 17.58 -24.36 -37.10
C ASN A 574 16.99 -25.03 -38.37
N THR A 575 15.84 -25.69 -38.24
CA THR A 575 15.13 -26.29 -39.37
C THR A 575 13.73 -25.68 -39.50
N PRO A 576 13.20 -25.49 -40.72
CA PRO A 576 11.85 -24.96 -40.92
C PRO A 576 10.73 -25.79 -40.26
N GLN A 577 11.03 -27.03 -39.86
CA GLN A 577 10.13 -27.91 -39.10
C GLN A 577 10.20 -27.62 -37.59
N ALA A 578 11.39 -27.41 -37.04
CA ALA A 578 11.60 -27.04 -35.64
C ALA A 578 11.17 -25.59 -35.38
N GLU A 579 11.56 -24.64 -36.24
CA GLU A 579 11.07 -23.25 -36.24
C GLU A 579 9.52 -23.20 -36.20
N ALA A 580 8.86 -23.99 -37.04
CA ALA A 580 7.40 -24.04 -37.06
C ALA A 580 6.80 -24.59 -35.75
N GLN A 581 7.41 -25.61 -35.16
CA GLN A 581 6.98 -26.20 -33.89
C GLN A 581 7.22 -25.27 -32.69
N LEU A 582 8.35 -24.57 -32.65
CA LEU A 582 8.66 -23.58 -31.61
C LEU A 582 7.67 -22.43 -31.63
N ASN A 583 7.39 -21.87 -32.82
CA ASN A 583 6.38 -20.84 -33.00
C ASN A 583 4.96 -21.35 -32.68
N GLN A 584 4.65 -22.62 -32.97
CA GLN A 584 3.38 -23.26 -32.58
C GLN A 584 3.26 -23.38 -31.05
N MET A 585 4.34 -23.68 -30.32
CA MET A 585 4.36 -23.64 -28.86
C MET A 585 4.21 -22.22 -28.30
N ALA A 586 4.93 -21.22 -28.85
CA ALA A 586 4.78 -19.82 -28.44
C ALA A 586 3.35 -19.30 -28.67
N ALA A 587 2.72 -19.66 -29.79
CA ALA A 587 1.33 -19.33 -30.07
C ALA A 587 0.33 -19.99 -29.10
N TRP A 588 0.61 -21.22 -28.65
CA TRP A 588 -0.18 -21.88 -27.60
C TRP A 588 0.05 -21.29 -26.20
N GLY A 589 1.27 -20.85 -25.91
CA GLY A 589 1.65 -20.19 -24.66
C GLY A 589 1.32 -18.69 -24.59
N GLY A 590 0.54 -18.15 -25.54
CA GLY A 590 0.08 -16.76 -25.55
C GLY A 590 1.12 -15.71 -25.98
N THR A 591 2.34 -16.12 -26.37
CA THR A 591 3.45 -15.22 -26.74
C THR A 591 3.66 -15.07 -28.25
N GLY A 592 3.07 -15.97 -29.05
CA GLY A 592 2.89 -15.82 -30.50
C GLY A 592 4.06 -16.35 -31.34
N MET A 593 5.27 -15.83 -31.13
CA MET A 593 6.49 -16.24 -31.85
C MET A 593 7.58 -16.64 -30.86
N ALA A 594 8.38 -17.64 -31.23
CA ALA A 594 9.52 -18.10 -30.45
C ALA A 594 10.80 -17.30 -30.77
N PHE A 595 11.70 -17.24 -29.79
CA PHE A 595 13.05 -16.73 -29.94
C PHE A 595 13.99 -17.82 -30.49
N ASP A 596 15.06 -17.39 -31.15
CA ASP A 596 16.13 -18.26 -31.68
C ASP A 596 17.48 -17.87 -31.04
N ALA A 597 18.19 -18.85 -30.48
CA ALA A 597 19.44 -18.65 -29.77
C ALA A 597 20.45 -19.76 -30.11
N ASN A 598 21.40 -19.48 -31.02
CA ASN A 598 22.36 -20.49 -31.49
C ASN A 598 23.58 -20.65 -30.53
N ASN A 599 23.64 -19.91 -29.43
CA ASN A 599 24.75 -19.86 -28.46
C ASN A 599 24.36 -19.07 -27.21
N GLN A 600 25.16 -19.17 -26.14
CA GLN A 600 25.01 -18.45 -24.87
C GLN A 600 24.66 -16.96 -25.04
N ALA A 601 25.39 -16.21 -25.88
CA ALA A 601 25.20 -14.77 -26.02
C ALA A 601 23.86 -14.39 -26.68
N GLN A 602 23.30 -15.27 -27.51
CA GLN A 602 21.95 -15.10 -28.06
C GLN A 602 20.87 -15.57 -27.08
N LEU A 603 21.17 -16.56 -26.22
CA LEU A 603 20.26 -16.97 -25.14
C LEU A 603 20.13 -15.85 -24.09
N GLN A 604 21.25 -15.27 -23.64
CA GLN A 604 21.27 -14.07 -22.78
C GLN A 604 20.48 -12.91 -23.39
N ALA A 605 20.64 -12.65 -24.70
CA ALA A 605 19.88 -11.60 -25.38
C ALA A 605 18.37 -11.90 -25.50
N ALA A 606 17.98 -13.17 -25.70
CA ALA A 606 16.59 -13.60 -25.71
C ALA A 606 15.95 -13.48 -24.32
N LEU A 607 16.68 -13.88 -23.26
CA LEU A 607 16.25 -13.72 -21.87
C LEU A 607 16.05 -12.23 -21.52
N LYS A 608 17.02 -11.36 -21.83
CA LYS A 608 16.88 -9.90 -21.64
C LYS A 608 15.63 -9.35 -22.35
N SER A 609 15.43 -9.70 -23.62
CA SER A 609 14.26 -9.26 -24.40
C SER A 609 12.91 -9.84 -23.92
N ILE A 610 12.90 -10.85 -23.05
CA ILE A 610 11.68 -11.36 -22.40
C ILE A 610 11.45 -10.62 -21.08
N ILE A 611 12.49 -10.44 -20.26
CA ILE A 611 12.38 -9.77 -18.96
C ILE A 611 12.13 -8.25 -19.10
N GLU A 612 12.69 -7.59 -20.12
CA GLU A 612 12.32 -6.22 -20.55
C GLU A 612 10.85 -6.08 -20.96
N GLY A 613 10.12 -7.20 -21.17
CA GLY A 613 8.69 -7.24 -21.47
C GLY A 613 7.80 -7.52 -20.26
N ILE A 614 8.37 -7.60 -19.05
CA ILE A 614 7.64 -7.74 -17.78
C ILE A 614 7.20 -6.34 -17.30
N THR A 615 5.99 -6.28 -16.74
CA THR A 615 5.46 -5.08 -16.08
C THR A 615 5.64 -5.23 -14.58
N PHE A 616 6.49 -4.40 -13.99
CA PHE A 616 6.71 -4.32 -12.55
C PHE A 616 5.76 -3.27 -11.97
N ASP A 617 5.23 -3.52 -10.76
CA ASP A 617 4.63 -2.46 -9.95
C ASP A 617 5.78 -1.68 -9.29
N PRO A 618 5.96 -0.37 -9.58
CA PRO A 618 7.06 0.40 -9.02
C PRO A 618 6.88 0.70 -7.52
N CYS A 619 5.70 0.44 -6.94
CA CYS A 619 5.41 0.64 -5.52
C CYS A 619 5.78 -0.56 -4.64
N CYS A 620 6.22 -1.68 -5.22
CA CYS A 620 6.75 -2.81 -4.46
C CYS A 620 8.14 -2.50 -3.92
N GLY A 621 8.44 -3.00 -2.72
CA GLY A 621 9.83 -3.07 -2.28
C GLY A 621 10.61 -3.98 -3.22
N PHE A 622 11.87 -3.64 -3.49
CA PHE A 622 12.77 -4.46 -4.29
C PHE A 622 13.81 -5.08 -3.35
N VAL A 623 14.11 -6.37 -3.56
CA VAL A 623 15.05 -7.10 -2.71
C VAL A 623 16.47 -6.63 -3.05
N ASP A 624 17.29 -6.27 -2.07
CA ASP A 624 18.71 -6.01 -2.33
C ASP A 624 19.52 -7.29 -2.09
N CYS A 625 19.64 -8.10 -3.15
CA CYS A 625 20.41 -9.34 -3.14
C CYS A 625 21.92 -9.12 -3.01
N SER A 626 22.41 -7.87 -3.02
CA SER A 626 23.79 -7.51 -2.69
C SER A 626 24.01 -7.26 -1.19
N PHE A 627 22.95 -6.99 -0.44
CA PHE A 627 22.94 -6.86 1.01
C PHE A 627 22.54 -8.17 1.71
N ASN A 628 21.44 -8.80 1.30
CA ASN A 628 20.99 -10.10 1.80
C ASN A 628 20.96 -11.15 0.67
N PRO A 629 22.09 -11.85 0.39
CA PRO A 629 22.13 -12.91 -0.60
C PRO A 629 21.45 -14.17 -0.06
N GLU A 630 20.33 -14.56 -0.69
CA GLU A 630 19.35 -15.56 -0.21
C GLU A 630 18.64 -15.14 1.11
N PRO A 631 17.62 -14.25 1.05
CA PRO A 631 16.59 -14.16 2.07
C PRO A 631 15.79 -15.47 2.11
N THR A 632 15.18 -15.78 3.25
CA THR A 632 14.46 -17.05 3.40
C THR A 632 13.25 -17.09 2.46
N THR A 633 12.96 -18.23 1.83
CA THR A 633 11.78 -18.34 0.95
C THR A 633 10.44 -18.30 1.71
N GLY A 634 10.49 -18.28 3.05
CA GLY A 634 9.34 -18.10 3.93
C GLY A 634 9.06 -16.63 4.26
N GLU A 635 10.04 -15.72 4.14
CA GLU A 635 9.78 -14.28 4.22
C GLU A 635 8.72 -13.90 3.18
N PRO A 636 7.67 -13.16 3.58
CA PRO A 636 6.70 -12.64 2.63
C PRO A 636 7.32 -11.75 1.55
N ASP A 637 6.56 -11.56 0.47
CA ASP A 637 6.91 -10.54 -0.52
C ASP A 637 7.10 -9.16 0.15
N PRO A 638 8.04 -8.33 -0.34
CA PRO A 638 8.37 -7.04 0.25
C PRO A 638 7.21 -6.03 0.16
N THR A 639 6.34 -6.08 1.16
CA THR A 639 5.28 -5.11 1.47
C THR A 639 5.87 -3.88 2.17
N VAL A 640 5.01 -2.88 2.44
CA VAL A 640 5.42 -1.63 3.10
C VAL A 640 5.61 -1.86 4.60
N SER A 641 6.81 -2.31 4.98
CA SER A 641 7.37 -2.33 6.35
C SER A 641 6.42 -2.81 7.48
N GLY A 642 6.30 -4.13 7.63
CA GLY A 642 5.91 -4.78 8.89
C GLY A 642 7.10 -5.48 9.56
N CYS A 643 6.96 -5.90 10.81
CA CYS A 643 7.94 -6.74 11.52
C CYS A 643 7.50 -8.21 11.57
N GLN A 644 8.42 -9.13 11.83
CA GLN A 644 8.17 -10.56 12.07
C GLN A 644 8.73 -11.02 13.43
N GLY A 645 9.68 -10.27 14.02
CA GLY A 645 10.13 -10.40 15.40
C GLY A 645 10.70 -9.09 15.95
N ASP A 646 11.08 -9.10 17.24
CA ASP A 646 11.55 -7.88 17.94
C ASP A 646 12.86 -7.33 17.35
N ASP A 647 13.71 -8.20 16.77
CA ASP A 647 14.95 -7.80 16.09
C ASP A 647 14.71 -6.98 14.80
N ASP A 648 13.49 -6.99 14.23
CA ASP A 648 13.09 -6.14 13.11
C ASP A 648 12.68 -4.72 13.57
N CYS A 649 12.52 -4.51 14.88
CA CYS A 649 12.03 -3.26 15.46
C CYS A 649 13.16 -2.36 16.01
N PRO A 650 12.94 -1.03 16.08
CA PRO A 650 13.90 -0.13 16.72
C PRO A 650 14.10 -0.44 18.21
N GLU A 651 15.30 -0.23 18.75
CA GLU A 651 15.55 -0.41 20.20
C GLU A 651 14.53 0.38 21.05
N GLY A 652 13.83 -0.33 21.94
CA GLY A 652 12.70 0.20 22.70
C GLY A 652 11.32 -0.08 22.10
N PHE A 653 11.25 -0.87 21.01
CA PHE A 653 10.01 -1.39 20.43
C PHE A 653 10.09 -2.92 20.26
N MET A 654 8.95 -3.61 20.42
CA MET A 654 8.77 -5.04 20.17
C MET A 654 7.72 -5.26 19.08
N CYS A 655 7.70 -6.43 18.45
CA CYS A 655 6.79 -6.73 17.35
C CYS A 655 5.43 -7.26 17.88
N ALA A 656 4.40 -6.43 17.82
CA ALA A 656 3.03 -6.85 18.15
C ALA A 656 2.41 -7.61 16.97
N ILE A 657 2.25 -8.93 17.13
CA ILE A 657 1.56 -9.82 16.18
C ILE A 657 0.25 -10.25 16.83
N GLU A 658 -0.89 -9.98 16.18
CA GLU A 658 -2.21 -10.40 16.67
C GLU A 658 -2.50 -11.88 16.34
N GLU A 659 -3.39 -12.55 17.09
CA GLU A 659 -3.71 -13.99 16.90
C GLU A 659 -4.45 -14.25 15.56
N GLY A 660 -3.72 -14.25 14.46
CA GLY A 660 -4.23 -14.55 13.12
C GLY A 660 -3.37 -14.02 11.97
N ASP A 661 -2.53 -13.01 12.21
CA ASP A 661 -1.73 -12.35 11.17
C ASP A 661 -0.29 -12.89 11.05
N PHE A 662 0.30 -12.65 9.89
CA PHE A 662 1.64 -13.16 9.50
C PHE A 662 2.76 -12.10 9.68
N PHE A 663 2.39 -10.84 9.90
CA PHE A 663 3.29 -9.74 10.25
C PHE A 663 2.75 -9.05 11.50
N GLY A 664 3.64 -8.41 12.25
CA GLY A 664 3.28 -7.48 13.31
C GLY A 664 3.64 -6.03 12.98
N TYR A 665 3.36 -5.16 13.95
CA TYR A 665 3.79 -3.76 13.96
C TYR A 665 4.60 -3.45 15.22
N CYS A 666 5.63 -2.60 15.08
CA CYS A 666 6.52 -2.26 16.19
C CYS A 666 5.81 -1.37 17.22
N VAL A 667 5.52 -1.90 18.40
CA VAL A 667 4.94 -1.17 19.54
C VAL A 667 6.01 -0.86 20.59
N PRO A 668 5.95 0.26 21.33
CA PRO A 668 6.92 0.55 22.38
C PRO A 668 6.95 -0.53 23.46
N ILE A 669 8.14 -0.98 23.88
CA ILE A 669 8.27 -1.93 24.99
C ILE A 669 8.00 -1.19 26.29
N ALA A 670 6.86 -1.48 26.91
CA ALA A 670 6.52 -1.03 28.26
C ALA A 670 7.21 -1.93 29.32
N GLU A 671 8.55 -1.91 29.34
CA GLU A 671 9.35 -2.62 30.33
C GLU A 671 9.01 -2.15 31.75
N CYS A 672 8.83 -3.09 32.69
CA CYS A 672 8.57 -2.81 34.10
C CYS A 672 9.47 -3.64 35.03
N ASP A 673 9.87 -3.06 36.17
CA ASP A 673 10.64 -3.72 37.24
C ASP A 673 9.74 -4.00 38.47
N GLU A 674 8.70 -3.19 38.71
CA GLU A 674 7.67 -3.38 39.75
C GLU A 674 6.29 -2.82 39.36
N ASP A 675 5.21 -3.30 39.99
CA ASP A 675 3.81 -2.91 39.69
C ASP A 675 3.53 -1.38 39.68
N SER A 676 4.38 -0.59 40.33
CA SER A 676 4.27 0.88 40.37
C SER A 676 4.81 1.59 39.12
N ASP A 677 5.40 0.86 38.19
CA ASP A 677 5.80 1.36 36.87
C ASP A 677 4.60 1.36 35.89
N CYS A 678 3.54 0.60 36.19
CA CYS A 678 2.36 0.40 35.37
C CYS A 678 1.18 1.33 35.74
N ALA A 679 0.16 1.41 34.87
CA ALA A 679 -1.00 2.26 35.08
C ALA A 679 -1.98 1.70 36.15
N PRO A 680 -2.85 2.54 36.77
CA PRO A 680 -3.78 2.07 37.80
C PRO A 680 -4.86 1.10 37.27
N GLY A 681 -4.58 -0.20 37.37
CA GLY A 681 -5.39 -1.29 36.82
C GLY A 681 -4.53 -2.40 36.19
N GLU A 682 -3.26 -2.10 35.93
CA GLU A 682 -2.24 -3.04 35.45
C GLU A 682 -1.38 -3.59 36.60
N VAL A 683 -0.63 -4.65 36.31
CA VAL A 683 0.45 -5.21 37.13
C VAL A 683 1.65 -5.54 36.25
N CYS A 684 2.84 -5.64 36.84
CA CYS A 684 4.03 -6.00 36.09
C CYS A 684 4.17 -7.53 36.00
N ASP A 685 4.05 -8.10 34.80
CA ASP A 685 4.29 -9.53 34.58
C ASP A 685 5.79 -9.84 34.50
N LEU A 686 6.39 -10.05 35.67
CA LEU A 686 7.79 -10.45 35.85
C LEU A 686 8.08 -11.91 35.44
N ASP A 687 7.08 -12.69 35.01
CA ASP A 687 7.26 -14.01 34.37
C ASP A 687 7.19 -13.91 32.82
N ALA A 688 6.91 -12.72 32.24
CA ALA A 688 7.14 -12.40 30.83
C ALA A 688 8.62 -12.01 30.56
N ASP A 689 9.07 -12.16 29.32
CA ASP A 689 10.46 -11.92 28.90
C ASP A 689 10.43 -11.21 27.51
N PRO A 690 10.53 -9.86 27.45
CA PRO A 690 10.70 -8.92 28.55
C PRO A 690 9.45 -8.80 29.46
N ALA A 691 9.65 -8.27 30.67
CA ALA A 691 8.58 -8.06 31.65
C ALA A 691 7.70 -6.86 31.24
N LEU A 692 6.38 -7.05 31.22
CA LEU A 692 5.41 -6.11 30.64
C LEU A 692 4.31 -5.72 31.63
N CYS A 693 3.86 -4.47 31.54
CA CYS A 693 2.63 -4.03 32.18
C CYS A 693 1.40 -4.64 31.50
N ILE A 694 0.68 -5.50 32.22
CA ILE A 694 -0.55 -6.15 31.73
C ILE A 694 -1.73 -5.79 32.62
N VAL A 695 -2.94 -5.67 32.05
CA VAL A 695 -4.17 -5.73 32.84
C VAL A 695 -4.39 -7.19 33.24
N PRO A 696 -4.25 -7.57 34.53
CA PRO A 696 -4.43 -8.96 34.93
C PRO A 696 -5.92 -9.33 34.82
N PRO A 697 -6.25 -10.58 34.44
CA PRO A 697 -7.64 -11.02 34.45
C PRO A 697 -8.19 -10.95 35.87
N CYS A 698 -9.32 -10.27 36.06
CA CYS A 698 -9.94 -10.11 37.37
C CYS A 698 -10.27 -11.48 38.01
N LEU A 699 -10.20 -11.56 39.33
CA LEU A 699 -10.41 -12.79 40.10
C LEU A 699 -11.68 -12.72 40.95
N ASP A 700 -12.06 -11.52 41.43
CA ASP A 700 -13.41 -11.22 41.92
C ASP A 700 -13.84 -9.77 41.68
N ASP A 701 -15.12 -9.45 41.98
CA ASP A 701 -15.74 -8.14 41.74
C ASP A 701 -15.02 -6.96 42.44
N SER A 702 -14.09 -7.22 43.37
CA SER A 702 -13.32 -6.17 44.05
C SER A 702 -12.03 -5.75 43.33
N ASP A 703 -11.66 -6.47 42.26
CA ASP A 703 -10.59 -6.07 41.33
C ASP A 703 -11.09 -5.05 40.30
N CYS A 704 -12.41 -4.96 40.07
CA CYS A 704 -13.05 -4.13 39.05
C CYS A 704 -13.41 -2.71 39.51
N ALA A 705 -13.75 -1.82 38.56
CA ALA A 705 -14.16 -0.46 38.88
C ALA A 705 -15.53 -0.42 39.57
N ARG A 706 -15.84 0.74 40.18
CA ARG A 706 -16.99 0.90 41.10
C ARG A 706 -18.34 0.96 40.35
N GLY A 707 -18.76 -0.17 39.80
CA GLY A 707 -20.01 -0.35 39.05
C GLY A 707 -20.07 -1.68 38.29
N GLU A 708 -18.95 -2.38 38.16
CA GLU A 708 -18.78 -3.61 37.35
C GLU A 708 -18.81 -4.89 38.21
N LYS A 709 -18.92 -6.04 37.54
CA LYS A 709 -18.67 -7.39 38.05
C LYS A 709 -17.47 -7.99 37.32
N CYS A 710 -16.81 -8.97 37.94
CA CYS A 710 -15.81 -9.77 37.23
C CYS A 710 -16.48 -10.97 36.53
N ASP A 711 -16.40 -11.05 35.20
CA ASP A 711 -16.93 -12.17 34.42
C ASP A 711 -15.84 -12.76 33.51
N VAL A 712 -15.45 -14.01 33.80
CA VAL A 712 -14.39 -14.79 33.10
C VAL A 712 -13.06 -14.03 32.93
N GLY A 713 -12.69 -13.17 33.89
CA GLY A 713 -11.45 -12.40 33.88
C GLY A 713 -11.56 -11.00 33.28
N VAL A 714 -12.73 -10.61 32.77
CA VAL A 714 -13.01 -9.25 32.26
C VAL A 714 -13.97 -8.53 33.20
N CYS A 715 -13.69 -7.26 33.50
CA CYS A 715 -14.63 -6.40 34.22
C CYS A 715 -15.74 -5.94 33.28
N VAL A 716 -16.99 -6.25 33.61
CA VAL A 716 -18.16 -5.98 32.75
C VAL A 716 -19.32 -5.38 33.56
N PRO A 717 -20.27 -4.67 32.91
CA PRO A 717 -21.48 -4.21 33.57
C PRO A 717 -22.29 -5.37 34.21
N PRO A 718 -23.00 -5.11 35.33
CA PRO A 718 -23.81 -6.11 36.01
C PRO A 718 -25.04 -6.50 35.18
N ASP A 719 -25.48 -7.75 35.34
CA ASP A 719 -26.73 -8.22 34.75
C ASP A 719 -27.92 -7.54 35.43
N CYS A 720 -28.91 -7.10 34.64
CA CYS A 720 -30.09 -6.39 35.12
C CYS A 720 -31.40 -7.16 34.83
N ILE A 721 -32.48 -6.77 35.53
CA ILE A 721 -33.84 -7.30 35.33
C ILE A 721 -34.83 -6.16 35.02
N ASP A 722 -34.51 -4.96 35.49
CA ASP A 722 -35.21 -3.69 35.35
C ASP A 722 -34.19 -2.55 35.54
N ASP A 723 -34.56 -1.32 35.21
CA ASP A 723 -33.67 -0.14 35.29
C ASP A 723 -33.23 0.16 36.74
N ASP A 724 -34.10 -0.15 37.72
CA ASP A 724 -33.80 -0.10 39.17
C ASP A 724 -32.65 -1.05 39.57
N SER A 725 -32.29 -2.03 38.73
CA SER A 725 -31.12 -2.90 38.91
C SER A 725 -29.80 -2.25 38.46
N CYS A 726 -29.84 -1.18 37.67
CA CYS A 726 -28.66 -0.56 37.05
C CYS A 726 -28.06 0.58 37.90
N PRO A 727 -26.72 0.76 37.89
CA PRO A 727 -26.07 1.86 38.59
C PRO A 727 -26.10 3.16 37.78
N GLY A 728 -26.59 4.24 38.38
CA GLY A 728 -26.59 5.58 37.76
C GLY A 728 -27.84 5.82 36.92
N ASP A 729 -27.66 6.46 35.76
CA ASP A 729 -28.73 6.81 34.81
C ASP A 729 -28.83 5.80 33.64
N LEU A 730 -28.33 4.58 33.84
CA LEU A 730 -28.35 3.49 32.86
C LEU A 730 -29.69 2.72 32.86
N VAL A 731 -30.09 2.25 31.70
CA VAL A 731 -31.34 1.52 31.40
C VAL A 731 -31.04 0.05 31.14
N CYS A 732 -31.98 -0.84 31.49
CA CYS A 732 -31.80 -2.28 31.35
C CYS A 732 -32.25 -2.78 29.96
N ASN A 733 -31.31 -2.88 29.02
CA ASN A 733 -31.56 -3.36 27.66
C ASN A 733 -31.16 -4.84 27.56
N ASP A 734 -32.13 -5.72 27.28
CA ASP A 734 -31.98 -7.19 27.12
C ASP A 734 -31.16 -7.91 28.23
N GLY A 735 -31.13 -7.34 29.43
CA GLY A 735 -30.44 -7.89 30.62
C GLY A 735 -29.06 -7.29 30.89
N GLN A 736 -28.61 -6.29 30.14
CA GLN A 736 -27.40 -5.51 30.42
C GLN A 736 -27.72 -4.02 30.63
N CYS A 737 -26.97 -3.35 31.51
CA CYS A 737 -27.10 -1.92 31.75
C CYS A 737 -26.37 -1.10 30.68
N GLY A 738 -27.08 -0.19 30.00
CA GLY A 738 -26.52 0.70 28.99
C GLY A 738 -27.31 2.00 28.82
N PRO A 739 -26.92 2.89 27.88
CA PRO A 739 -27.70 4.07 27.55
C PRO A 739 -29.13 3.72 27.06
N GLY A 740 -30.10 4.56 27.40
CA GLY A 740 -31.51 4.32 27.05
C GLY A 740 -31.81 4.47 25.57
N VAL A 741 -32.51 3.48 24.99
CA VAL A 741 -33.08 3.51 23.63
C VAL A 741 -34.61 3.55 23.77
N CYS A 742 -35.35 4.18 22.84
CA CYS A 742 -36.74 4.59 23.09
C CYS A 742 -37.80 3.51 22.79
N PRO A 743 -38.51 2.99 23.83
CA PRO A 743 -39.92 2.63 23.68
C PRO A 743 -40.87 3.33 24.67
N ASP A 744 -40.41 3.69 25.89
CA ASP A 744 -41.25 4.28 26.96
C ASP A 744 -40.90 5.75 27.31
N VAL A 745 -39.82 6.29 26.73
CA VAL A 745 -39.50 7.73 26.79
C VAL A 745 -40.12 8.43 25.57
N PRO A 746 -40.98 9.46 25.74
CA PRO A 746 -41.49 10.23 24.61
C PRO A 746 -40.37 11.11 24.01
N CYS A 747 -40.29 11.13 22.68
CA CYS A 747 -39.37 12.00 21.95
C CYS A 747 -39.60 13.50 22.25
N PRO A 748 -38.58 14.35 22.00
CA PRO A 748 -38.69 15.82 22.06
C PRO A 748 -39.91 16.40 21.34
N GLU A 749 -40.35 17.60 21.76
CA GLU A 749 -41.53 18.28 21.20
C GLU A 749 -41.29 18.75 19.76
N GLY A 750 -41.49 17.83 18.81
CA GLY A 750 -41.21 17.99 17.38
C GLY A 750 -40.87 16.67 16.67
N GLU A 751 -40.56 15.60 17.40
CA GLU A 751 -40.05 14.34 16.85
C GLU A 751 -41.00 13.15 17.08
N GLU A 752 -40.99 12.20 16.15
CA GLU A 752 -41.68 10.90 16.21
C GLU A 752 -40.65 9.76 16.35
N CYS A 753 -41.02 8.65 17.00
CA CYS A 753 -40.11 7.49 17.12
C CYS A 753 -40.27 6.56 15.92
N MET A 754 -39.20 6.38 15.13
CA MET A 754 -39.10 5.37 14.07
C MET A 754 -37.90 4.45 14.36
N ASP A 755 -38.15 3.14 14.37
CA ASP A 755 -37.16 2.06 14.57
C ASP A 755 -36.20 2.25 15.78
N GLY A 756 -36.68 2.91 16.84
CA GLY A 756 -35.96 3.15 18.09
C GLY A 756 -35.26 4.52 18.19
N VAL A 757 -35.29 5.31 17.12
CA VAL A 757 -34.68 6.64 17.01
C VAL A 757 -35.78 7.72 16.93
N CYS A 758 -35.58 8.85 17.59
CA CYS A 758 -36.44 10.03 17.45
C CYS A 758 -36.05 10.81 16.19
N VAL A 759 -37.03 11.12 15.34
CA VAL A 759 -36.84 11.74 14.03
C VAL A 759 -37.91 12.79 13.74
N LEU A 760 -37.54 13.85 13.02
CA LEU A 760 -38.48 14.91 12.66
C LEU A 760 -39.42 14.44 11.53
N PRO A 761 -40.76 14.57 11.65
CA PRO A 761 -41.66 14.35 10.52
C PRO A 761 -41.51 15.47 9.48
N PRO A 762 -41.71 15.18 8.17
CA PRO A 762 -41.48 16.15 7.10
C PRO A 762 -42.33 17.42 7.25
N GLY A 763 -41.74 18.56 6.92
CA GLY A 763 -42.35 19.88 7.06
C GLY A 763 -43.37 20.22 5.97
N PRO A 764 -44.29 21.16 6.24
CA PRO A 764 -45.15 21.75 5.22
C PRO A 764 -44.39 22.79 4.38
N CYS A 765 -44.68 22.84 3.08
CA CYS A 765 -44.02 23.71 2.09
C CYS A 765 -45.06 24.43 1.19
N ASP A 766 -44.70 25.59 0.64
CA ASP A 766 -45.43 26.26 -0.45
C ASP A 766 -44.70 26.08 -1.81
N ASP A 767 -43.36 25.94 -1.83
CA ASP A 767 -42.59 25.45 -2.99
C ASP A 767 -41.32 24.66 -2.63
N ASP A 768 -40.64 24.07 -3.63
CA ASP A 768 -39.44 23.21 -3.45
C ASP A 768 -38.30 23.88 -2.65
N SER A 769 -38.25 25.21 -2.59
CA SER A 769 -37.22 25.95 -1.84
C SER A 769 -37.51 26.11 -0.34
N ASP A 770 -38.69 25.68 0.12
CA ASP A 770 -38.99 25.47 1.54
C ASP A 770 -38.48 24.08 2.05
N CYS A 771 -38.04 23.19 1.15
CA CYS A 771 -37.69 21.79 1.45
C CYS A 771 -36.17 21.53 1.56
N GLY A 772 -35.82 20.36 2.09
CA GLY A 772 -34.43 19.90 2.22
C GLY A 772 -33.76 19.60 0.87
N VAL A 773 -32.42 19.62 0.83
CA VAL A 773 -31.67 19.27 -0.38
C VAL A 773 -31.82 17.78 -0.67
N GLY A 774 -32.42 17.45 -1.82
CA GLY A 774 -32.80 16.07 -2.16
C GLY A 774 -34.28 15.77 -1.95
N GLU A 775 -35.06 16.75 -1.47
CA GLU A 775 -36.52 16.73 -1.44
C GLU A 775 -37.10 17.75 -2.41
N TYR A 776 -38.39 17.58 -2.75
CA TYR A 776 -39.21 18.55 -3.47
C TYR A 776 -40.55 18.71 -2.74
N CYS A 777 -41.29 19.79 -3.03
CA CYS A 777 -42.60 20.04 -2.42
C CYS A 777 -43.70 19.31 -3.20
N ASP A 778 -44.36 18.34 -2.57
CA ASP A 778 -45.36 17.50 -3.24
C ASP A 778 -46.71 18.24 -3.45
N GLU A 779 -47.61 17.66 -4.25
CA GLU A 779 -48.93 18.26 -4.54
C GLU A 779 -49.85 18.37 -3.30
N THR A 780 -49.45 17.85 -2.13
CA THR A 780 -50.14 18.02 -0.85
C THR A 780 -49.58 19.14 0.03
N GLY A 781 -48.44 19.73 -0.36
CA GLY A 781 -47.74 20.77 0.39
C GLY A 781 -46.84 20.19 1.49
N MET A 782 -46.23 19.03 1.26
CA MET A 782 -45.29 18.36 2.16
C MET A 782 -43.97 18.08 1.42
N CYS A 783 -42.84 18.22 2.11
CA CYS A 783 -41.54 17.84 1.55
C CYS A 783 -41.41 16.31 1.43
N VAL A 784 -40.97 15.82 0.26
CA VAL A 784 -40.74 14.40 -0.03
C VAL A 784 -39.48 14.20 -0.91
N PRO A 785 -38.75 13.07 -0.81
CA PRO A 785 -37.54 12.84 -1.62
C PRO A 785 -37.75 12.87 -3.15
N ASP A 786 -36.77 13.42 -3.88
CA ASP A 786 -36.72 13.39 -5.35
C ASP A 786 -36.06 12.09 -5.87
N ASP A 787 -36.88 11.12 -6.28
CA ASP A 787 -36.46 9.85 -6.89
C ASP A 787 -35.81 10.01 -8.30
N GLY A 788 -35.58 11.23 -8.78
CA GLY A 788 -34.56 11.54 -9.80
C GLY A 788 -34.86 11.17 -11.25
N THR A 789 -36.06 10.66 -11.56
CA THR A 789 -36.42 10.25 -12.94
C THR A 789 -37.19 11.34 -13.71
N THR A 790 -36.50 12.16 -14.51
CA THR A 790 -37.16 13.05 -15.48
C THR A 790 -36.66 12.89 -16.92
N THR A 791 -37.59 12.77 -17.87
CA THR A 791 -37.33 12.98 -19.31
C THR A 791 -38.19 14.12 -19.83
N ALA A 792 -37.55 15.15 -20.40
CA ALA A 792 -38.13 16.48 -20.50
C ALA A 792 -39.14 16.73 -21.65
N GLY A 793 -40.05 17.68 -21.41
CA GLY A 793 -40.81 18.41 -22.43
C GLY A 793 -42.30 18.01 -22.52
N THR A 794 -43.25 18.93 -22.73
CA THR A 794 -43.11 20.27 -23.35
C THR A 794 -44.17 21.25 -22.82
N SER A 795 -43.84 22.53 -22.68
CA SER A 795 -44.78 23.55 -22.18
C SER A 795 -45.89 23.91 -23.19
N SER A 796 -47.13 24.08 -22.71
CA SER A 796 -48.09 25.02 -23.31
C SER A 796 -49.14 25.49 -22.28
N THR A 797 -49.28 26.81 -22.12
CA THR A 797 -50.39 27.49 -21.42
C THR A 797 -51.74 27.17 -22.08
N GLU A 798 -52.90 27.03 -21.41
CA GLU A 798 -53.59 28.03 -20.56
C GLU A 798 -54.70 27.39 -19.68
N SER A 799 -54.79 27.86 -18.42
CA SER A 799 -55.99 28.29 -17.65
C SER A 799 -57.37 27.57 -17.68
N GLU A 800 -57.94 27.44 -16.47
CA GLU A 800 -59.38 27.43 -16.06
C GLU A 800 -60.18 26.11 -15.90
N THR A 801 -60.40 25.76 -14.61
CA THR A 801 -61.67 25.33 -13.95
C THR A 801 -62.21 23.88 -13.99
N ASP A 802 -62.30 23.31 -12.78
CA ASP A 802 -63.42 22.57 -12.13
C ASP A 802 -64.35 21.63 -12.93
N VAL A 803 -64.55 20.41 -12.39
CA VAL A 803 -65.77 19.98 -11.64
C VAL A 803 -65.74 18.47 -11.30
N ASP A 804 -66.29 18.09 -10.12
CA ASP A 804 -66.45 16.72 -9.61
C ASP A 804 -67.20 15.73 -10.53
N THR A 805 -66.93 14.41 -10.43
CA THR A 805 -67.84 13.43 -9.73
C THR A 805 -67.49 11.92 -9.91
N VAL A 806 -67.02 11.29 -8.83
CA VAL A 806 -67.62 10.13 -8.12
C VAL A 806 -68.31 8.97 -8.91
N ASP A 807 -67.62 7.81 -8.94
CA ASP A 807 -68.14 6.43 -8.69
C ASP A 807 -69.05 5.73 -9.78
N PRO A 808 -69.54 4.47 -9.64
CA PRO A 808 -68.92 3.32 -10.32
C PRO A 808 -69.93 2.41 -11.08
N THR A 809 -69.48 1.24 -11.60
CA THR A 809 -70.05 -0.09 -11.20
C THR A 809 -69.33 -1.32 -11.81
N ASP A 810 -69.37 -2.42 -11.05
CA ASP A 810 -68.88 -3.78 -11.36
C ASP A 810 -69.84 -4.60 -12.25
N THR A 811 -69.33 -5.65 -12.92
CA THR A 811 -69.94 -6.98 -13.21
C THR A 811 -68.95 -7.83 -14.05
N THR A 812 -68.74 -9.14 -13.88
CA THR A 812 -69.36 -10.17 -13.01
C THR A 812 -68.44 -11.40 -12.81
N GLU A 813 -68.60 -12.08 -11.67
CA GLU A 813 -68.19 -13.47 -11.35
C GLU A 813 -68.91 -14.54 -12.24
N PRO A 814 -68.71 -15.91 -12.16
CA PRO A 814 -68.20 -16.69 -11.01
C PRO A 814 -67.34 -17.98 -11.30
N THR A 815 -67.06 -18.72 -10.21
CA THR A 815 -66.96 -20.20 -10.05
C THR A 815 -65.61 -20.98 -10.07
N THR A 816 -65.32 -21.50 -8.87
CA THR A 816 -64.87 -22.87 -8.50
C THR A 816 -63.39 -23.26 -8.42
N SER A 817 -63.11 -24.13 -7.45
CA SER A 817 -61.78 -24.51 -6.93
C SER A 817 -61.57 -26.03 -6.88
N SER A 818 -60.31 -26.45 -6.80
CA SER A 818 -59.86 -27.66 -6.07
C SER A 818 -58.33 -27.61 -5.85
N SER A 819 -57.80 -28.40 -4.91
CA SER A 819 -56.41 -28.30 -4.43
C SER A 819 -55.81 -29.68 -4.03
N GLY A 820 -54.47 -29.75 -3.95
CA GLY A 820 -53.68 -30.92 -3.49
C GLY A 820 -53.46 -32.03 -4.53
N SER A 821 -52.52 -32.98 -4.36
CA SER A 821 -51.42 -33.07 -3.36
C SER A 821 -50.38 -34.12 -3.80
N GLU A 822 -49.11 -33.94 -3.36
CA GLU A 822 -48.12 -34.97 -2.97
C GLU A 822 -47.52 -36.07 -3.91
N THR A 823 -46.27 -36.42 -3.57
CA THR A 823 -45.54 -37.72 -3.72
C THR A 823 -44.93 -38.20 -5.06
N ASP A 824 -43.58 -38.15 -5.08
CA ASP A 824 -42.60 -39.26 -5.24
C ASP A 824 -42.31 -40.05 -6.54
N THR A 825 -41.03 -40.43 -6.63
CA THR A 825 -40.40 -41.57 -7.35
C THR A 825 -40.28 -41.58 -8.89
N ALA A 826 -39.13 -41.06 -9.36
CA ALA A 826 -38.00 -41.80 -9.95
C ALA A 826 -38.12 -42.71 -11.22
N THR A 827 -36.94 -42.87 -11.86
CA THR A 827 -36.51 -43.87 -12.89
C THR A 827 -36.97 -43.76 -14.35
N ASP A 828 -35.97 -43.46 -15.20
CA ASP A 828 -35.58 -44.08 -16.48
C ASP A 828 -36.55 -44.16 -17.68
N GLY A 829 -36.11 -43.65 -18.84
CA GLY A 829 -36.92 -43.71 -20.08
C GLY A 829 -36.35 -43.15 -21.40
N ASP A 830 -35.03 -43.13 -21.65
CA ASP A 830 -34.50 -42.95 -23.02
C ASP A 830 -34.82 -44.21 -23.86
N PRO A 831 -35.30 -44.08 -25.12
CA PRO A 831 -34.35 -44.15 -26.24
C PRO A 831 -34.74 -43.36 -27.51
N THR A 832 -33.93 -42.37 -27.91
CA THR A 832 -33.54 -42.09 -29.33
C THR A 832 -34.67 -41.69 -30.34
N THR A 833 -34.48 -41.06 -31.51
CA THR A 833 -33.40 -40.93 -32.51
C THR A 833 -33.58 -39.66 -33.37
N VAL A 834 -32.49 -39.15 -33.97
CA VAL A 834 -32.33 -38.61 -35.36
C VAL A 834 -33.56 -37.95 -36.06
N GLY A 835 -33.55 -36.72 -36.58
CA GLY A 835 -32.46 -35.74 -36.79
C GLY A 835 -32.25 -35.43 -38.29
N GLU A 836 -32.28 -34.16 -38.71
CA GLU A 836 -31.98 -33.75 -40.10
C GLU A 836 -31.63 -32.25 -40.24
N THR A 837 -30.60 -31.96 -41.05
CA THR A 837 -30.23 -30.65 -41.64
C THR A 837 -29.96 -30.92 -43.13
N PRO A 838 -30.15 -29.99 -44.10
CA PRO A 838 -29.29 -28.80 -44.23
C PRO A 838 -29.93 -27.58 -44.97
N THR A 839 -29.07 -26.68 -45.46
CA THR A 839 -29.31 -25.40 -46.15
C THR A 839 -29.63 -25.48 -47.65
N ASP A 840 -30.45 -24.55 -48.14
CA ASP A 840 -30.49 -23.97 -49.52
C ASP A 840 -31.44 -22.73 -49.49
N GLY A 841 -31.48 -21.78 -50.42
CA GLY A 841 -30.72 -21.54 -51.66
C GLY A 841 -31.51 -20.65 -52.67
N CYS A 842 -30.83 -19.75 -53.41
CA CYS A 842 -31.35 -18.84 -54.47
C CYS A 842 -32.24 -17.64 -54.04
N GLY A 843 -32.32 -16.51 -54.77
CA GLY A 843 -31.68 -16.15 -56.06
C GLY A 843 -31.82 -14.65 -56.47
N CYS A 844 -31.24 -14.31 -57.63
CA CYS A 844 -30.93 -12.94 -58.13
C CYS A 844 -32.14 -12.16 -58.74
N ALA A 845 -32.06 -10.92 -59.26
CA ALA A 845 -30.95 -10.02 -59.67
C ALA A 845 -31.36 -8.51 -59.44
N VAL A 846 -30.83 -7.41 -60.02
CA VAL A 846 -30.23 -7.07 -61.34
C VAL A 846 -29.17 -5.93 -61.21
N GLU A 847 -28.37 -5.79 -62.27
CA GLU A 847 -27.37 -4.78 -62.73
C GLU A 847 -27.79 -3.27 -62.66
N ASP A 848 -26.92 -2.27 -62.85
CA ASP A 848 -25.85 -2.15 -63.88
C ASP A 848 -24.68 -1.17 -63.53
N ASP A 849 -23.63 -1.20 -64.35
CA ASP A 849 -22.23 -0.82 -64.02
C ASP A 849 -21.67 0.33 -64.90
N GLY A 850 -20.45 0.85 -64.63
CA GLY A 850 -19.74 1.73 -65.59
C GLY A 850 -18.58 2.61 -65.08
N GLY A 851 -17.45 2.62 -65.81
CA GLY A 851 -16.28 3.46 -65.44
C GLY A 851 -15.29 3.84 -66.56
N ARG A 852 -14.12 4.37 -66.16
CA ARG A 852 -12.93 4.84 -66.93
C ARG A 852 -12.97 6.23 -67.59
N GLY A 853 -11.92 7.04 -67.38
CA GLY A 853 -11.62 8.22 -68.23
C GLY A 853 -10.51 9.19 -67.74
N LEU A 854 -9.41 9.30 -68.50
CA LEU A 854 -8.46 10.43 -68.57
C LEU A 854 -8.58 11.03 -70.00
N PRO A 855 -8.24 12.32 -70.32
CA PRO A 855 -6.97 12.98 -69.92
C PRO A 855 -6.88 14.56 -69.94
N SER A 856 -5.66 15.09 -69.68
CA SER A 856 -5.01 16.27 -70.33
C SER A 856 -5.36 17.76 -70.04
N LEU A 857 -4.29 18.50 -69.62
CA LEU A 857 -3.90 19.91 -69.95
C LEU A 857 -4.75 21.10 -69.39
N ALA A 858 -4.21 22.30 -69.05
CA ALA A 858 -2.82 22.82 -68.96
C ALA A 858 -2.71 24.17 -68.18
N LEU A 859 -1.53 24.47 -67.59
CA LEU A 859 -0.77 25.77 -67.50
C LEU A 859 -1.48 27.09 -67.01
N LEU A 860 -0.88 28.07 -66.29
CA LEU A 860 0.52 28.54 -66.04
C LEU A 860 0.72 29.26 -64.67
N LEU A 861 1.96 29.18 -64.13
CA LEU A 861 2.77 30.20 -63.37
C LEU A 861 2.24 30.92 -62.09
N GLY A 862 3.07 31.23 -61.06
CA GLY A 862 4.46 30.80 -60.78
C GLY A 862 5.29 31.73 -59.84
N PHE A 863 6.45 31.24 -59.35
CA PHE A 863 7.60 31.95 -58.68
C PHE A 863 7.39 32.53 -57.25
N ALA A 864 8.36 32.56 -56.30
CA ALA A 864 9.70 31.92 -56.19
C ALA A 864 10.37 32.05 -54.77
N GLY A 865 11.19 31.05 -54.38
CA GLY A 865 12.46 31.14 -53.57
C GLY A 865 12.39 31.60 -52.10
N LEU A 866 13.36 31.31 -51.20
CA LEU A 866 14.65 30.58 -51.17
C LEU A 866 14.83 29.96 -49.73
N LEU A 867 15.46 28.79 -49.50
CA LEU A 867 16.91 28.52 -49.23
C LEU A 867 17.58 29.54 -48.26
N ARG A 868 18.45 29.21 -47.27
CA ARG A 868 19.26 28.02 -46.85
C ARG A 868 19.89 28.32 -45.44
N ARG A 869 20.64 27.50 -44.67
CA ARG A 869 21.29 26.14 -44.72
C ARG A 869 21.57 25.64 -43.28
N ARG A 870 21.89 24.34 -43.07
CA ARG A 870 22.45 23.73 -41.84
C ARG A 870 23.98 23.93 -41.61
N ARG A 871 24.41 23.77 -40.33
CA ARG A 871 25.59 23.00 -39.81
C ARG A 871 27.02 23.47 -40.20
N PRO A 872 28.10 23.15 -39.43
CA PRO A 872 28.57 21.80 -39.07
C PRO A 872 27.71 21.00 -38.08
#